data_AF-A0A2D6DZT2-F1
#
_entry.id   AF-A0A2D6DZT2-F1
#
_cell.length_a   1.000
_cell.length_b   1.000
_cell.length_c   1.000
_cell.angle_alpha   90.00
_cell.angle_beta   90.00
_cell.angle_gamma   90.00
#
_symmetry.space_group_name_H-M   'P 1'
#
loop_
_entity.id
_entity.type
_entity.pdbx_description
1 polymer ?
#
loop_
_entity_poly.entity_id
_entity_poly.type
_entity_poly.pdbx_seq_one_letter_code
_entity_poly.pdbx_strand_id
1 'polypeptide(L)'
;MLAPFLKRSSLNYIPVKNQTSIEPCQPCISIAVFGSPISLHLTISPGHMKFAGLILLVLFCNSLLAGAGQLTEAEVKLASGHPRATYREVPNITAMAEALRRELSLRNTYSFSRGWWVWDRLRARYIDGGRRDRNEILILQAVFRALILDWHAKLEKQGEEELMFIFFVTTAPGSKVERKLPDGAVLKRDYHGGGYHGGWGGGARMRIYEELVKQKMLTAEEQARFKEIVYQSMSRRFLDFSKGSQSADNHSFGNAGGIAMALKLFPEAPQAQEARAWIGRIWKHLADFGDWTEWNYFPYGPIFLHGMIDIAESMGWIETEAELIHAVGKRVLGFIHGGGLRGGPNCGSSVFSDRAALYRDPWNLGNYRVESPGRDGHFWYRLAQHYRNGHYLWAATQSVFGGDPAKSPGIESFKAAYSKRFGWFLQRSIHPEVPEDTSRIGLLSALKYKIPERLYLGANRKAGTPFVSYFLYPKKDQHLDSLSGQLYEYVANGAKFLHSSGKYSMLGKGGGTGEESLDVLLVMQGKNPFPLHPDRAEGGDFIRKGSIELIPSALKVGSNRHGDSYGQFGWENYYGKGSKWIRRTVLTKEGFLVVSDIYTPSSEMEGGYLGGPIWHLAREDGQKDGPRKEPWFDAPAFEHAWWQKSPQRIRLTLHPSKDLKFGQIFQKASQDLDPNITSYAYRPVTPGKPARFLSVFTPYPAGTLPPEIDTVISNQGACSALFADIKVDIYPDGGWRVTRTRSRN
;
A
#
# COMPACT_ATOMS: atom_id res chain seq x y z
N MET A 1 -11.01 50.19 42.85
CA MET A 1 -9.98 49.34 43.50
C MET A 1 -10.39 47.89 43.35
N LEU A 2 -9.50 47.07 42.78
CA LEU A 2 -9.55 45.60 42.56
C LEU A 2 -10.49 45.03 41.46
N ALA A 3 -9.90 44.22 40.58
CA ALA A 3 -10.43 43.52 39.38
C ALA A 3 -10.57 41.99 39.66
N PRO A 4 -10.81 41.07 38.68
CA PRO A 4 -11.55 41.10 37.39
C PRO A 4 -12.60 39.94 37.25
N PHE A 5 -13.41 39.98 36.18
CA PHE A 5 -14.40 38.96 35.80
C PHE A 5 -13.88 37.99 34.70
N LEU A 6 -14.07 36.69 34.92
CA LEU A 6 -13.96 35.58 33.95
C LEU A 6 -15.32 34.88 33.90
N LYS A 7 -15.90 34.65 32.71
CA LYS A 7 -16.93 33.62 32.53
C LYS A 7 -16.85 32.98 31.13
N ARG A 8 -16.66 31.66 31.15
CA ARG A 8 -16.75 30.72 30.03
C ARG A 8 -18.22 30.56 29.61
N SER A 9 -18.47 30.49 28.30
CA SER A 9 -19.74 30.05 27.72
C SER A 9 -19.63 28.60 27.22
N SER A 10 -20.48 27.75 27.78
CA SER A 10 -20.76 26.36 27.38
C SER A 10 -21.66 26.31 26.14
N LEU A 11 -21.29 25.49 25.15
CA LEU A 11 -22.19 25.08 24.06
C LEU A 11 -22.51 23.58 24.22
N ASN A 12 -23.79 23.30 24.45
CA ASN A 12 -24.37 21.98 24.63
C ASN A 12 -24.44 21.22 23.30
N TYR A 13 -23.99 19.97 23.30
CA TYR A 13 -24.13 19.02 22.20
C TYR A 13 -25.42 18.19 22.42
N ILE A 14 -26.32 18.19 21.43
CA ILE A 14 -27.56 17.40 21.42
C ILE A 14 -27.26 16.00 20.87
N PRO A 15 -27.67 14.89 21.51
CA PRO A 15 -27.42 13.54 21.01
C PRO A 15 -28.46 13.15 19.95
N VAL A 16 -28.01 12.73 18.77
CA VAL A 16 -28.86 12.12 17.74
C VAL A 16 -28.98 10.62 18.03
N LYS A 17 -30.23 10.15 18.15
CA LYS A 17 -30.61 8.76 18.43
C LYS A 17 -30.08 7.79 17.37
N ASN A 18 -29.49 6.69 17.85
CA ASN A 18 -29.20 5.48 17.08
C ASN A 18 -30.51 4.83 16.61
N GLN A 19 -30.68 4.66 15.30
CA GLN A 19 -31.59 3.65 14.74
C GLN A 19 -30.75 2.52 14.13
N THR A 20 -30.72 1.41 14.86
CA THR A 20 -30.19 0.11 14.46
C THR A 20 -31.22 -0.63 13.62
N SER A 21 -30.93 -0.85 12.34
CA SER A 21 -31.45 -1.99 11.57
C SER A 21 -30.40 -2.38 10.54
N ILE A 22 -29.60 -3.39 10.87
CA ILE A 22 -28.62 -4.01 9.97
C ILE A 22 -29.23 -5.32 9.50
N GLU A 23 -29.60 -5.40 8.23
CA GLU A 23 -29.79 -6.69 7.55
C GLU A 23 -28.40 -7.29 7.21
N PRO A 24 -28.26 -8.63 7.27
CA PRO A 24 -26.96 -9.30 7.16
C PRO A 24 -26.43 -9.29 5.72
N CYS A 25 -25.27 -8.66 5.49
CA CYS A 25 -24.51 -8.82 4.25
C CYS A 25 -23.88 -10.22 4.18
N GLN A 26 -24.26 -11.01 3.17
CA GLN A 26 -23.59 -12.26 2.83
C GLN A 26 -22.14 -12.02 2.35
N PRO A 27 -21.19 -12.92 2.66
CA PRO A 27 -19.82 -12.84 2.15
C PRO A 27 -19.75 -13.35 0.70
N CYS A 28 -19.41 -12.47 -0.25
CA CYS A 28 -19.08 -12.89 -1.62
C CYS A 28 -17.57 -13.08 -1.78
N ILE A 29 -17.19 -14.32 -2.02
CA ILE A 29 -15.88 -14.80 -2.49
C ILE A 29 -15.55 -14.10 -3.80
N SER A 30 -14.48 -13.31 -3.83
CA SER A 30 -13.84 -12.90 -5.08
C SER A 30 -12.92 -14.05 -5.50
N ILE A 31 -13.29 -14.78 -6.54
CA ILE A 31 -12.40 -15.77 -7.17
C ILE A 31 -11.29 -14.99 -7.87
N ALA A 32 -10.20 -14.77 -7.16
CA ALA A 32 -8.91 -14.55 -7.79
C ALA A 32 -8.46 -15.92 -8.34
N VAL A 33 -8.23 -15.99 -9.65
CA VAL A 33 -7.59 -17.16 -10.25
C VAL A 33 -6.13 -17.15 -9.81
N PHE A 34 -5.88 -17.78 -8.66
CA PHE A 34 -4.54 -18.07 -8.15
C PHE A 34 -3.98 -19.26 -8.92
N GLY A 35 -3.11 -18.98 -9.90
CA GLY A 35 -2.26 -20.01 -10.49
C GLY A 35 -1.06 -20.28 -9.59
N SER A 36 -1.17 -21.26 -8.69
CA SER A 36 -0.02 -21.89 -8.03
C SER A 36 0.10 -23.33 -8.55
N PRO A 37 1.30 -23.80 -8.96
CA PRO A 37 1.49 -25.20 -9.31
C PRO A 37 1.56 -26.02 -8.03
N ILE A 38 0.52 -26.80 -7.74
CA ILE A 38 0.62 -27.88 -6.76
C ILE A 38 1.26 -29.07 -7.48
N SER A 39 2.54 -29.33 -7.19
CA SER A 39 3.14 -30.64 -7.47
C SER A 39 2.53 -31.67 -6.52
N LEU A 40 1.47 -32.35 -6.97
CA LEU A 40 1.01 -33.58 -6.34
C LEU A 40 1.95 -34.71 -6.79
N HIS A 41 2.80 -35.20 -5.89
CA HIS A 41 3.39 -36.53 -6.02
C HIS A 41 2.31 -37.57 -5.73
N LEU A 42 1.70 -38.10 -6.78
CA LEU A 42 0.83 -39.27 -6.74
C LEU A 42 1.66 -40.51 -7.08
N THR A 43 1.86 -41.35 -6.07
CA THR A 43 2.40 -42.70 -6.21
C THR A 43 1.40 -43.54 -7.01
N ILE A 44 1.81 -44.00 -8.19
CA ILE A 44 0.98 -44.80 -9.10
C ILE A 44 1.00 -46.27 -8.62
N SER A 45 -0.17 -46.84 -8.36
CA SER A 45 -0.38 -48.29 -8.36
C SER A 45 -1.29 -48.65 -9.56
N PRO A 46 -0.97 -49.68 -10.37
CA PRO A 46 -1.61 -49.88 -11.65
C PRO A 46 -2.90 -50.70 -11.52
N GLY A 47 -4.01 -50.13 -11.98
CA GLY A 47 -5.24 -50.89 -12.17
C GLY A 47 -6.45 -49.99 -12.41
N HIS A 48 -7.03 -50.13 -13.60
CA HIS A 48 -8.37 -49.65 -14.01
C HIS A 48 -8.41 -48.25 -14.65
N MET A 49 -7.99 -48.21 -15.92
CA MET A 49 -8.55 -47.27 -16.90
C MET A 49 -10.06 -47.51 -17.05
N LYS A 50 -10.86 -46.46 -16.90
CA LYS A 50 -11.87 -45.98 -17.88
C LYS A 50 -12.76 -44.89 -17.24
N PHE A 51 -13.05 -43.84 -18.03
CA PHE A 51 -14.02 -42.75 -17.79
C PHE A 51 -13.68 -41.66 -16.76
N ALA A 52 -12.84 -40.69 -17.15
CA ALA A 52 -12.92 -39.31 -16.66
C ALA A 52 -12.12 -38.30 -17.53
N GLY A 53 -11.93 -38.60 -18.82
CA GLY A 53 -11.11 -37.81 -19.74
C GLY A 53 -11.92 -37.19 -20.87
N LEU A 54 -13.05 -36.54 -20.56
CA LEU A 54 -13.79 -35.73 -21.55
C LEU A 54 -14.76 -34.70 -20.93
N ILE A 55 -14.47 -34.20 -19.73
CA ILE A 55 -15.26 -33.11 -19.10
C ILE A 55 -14.29 -32.13 -18.41
N LEU A 56 -13.39 -31.52 -19.18
CA LEU A 56 -12.68 -30.30 -18.75
C LEU A 56 -12.21 -29.42 -19.94
N LEU A 57 -12.79 -29.64 -21.13
CA LEU A 57 -12.55 -28.81 -22.32
C LEU A 57 -13.85 -28.17 -22.87
N VAL A 58 -14.96 -28.24 -22.12
CA VAL A 58 -16.30 -27.81 -22.59
C VAL A 58 -16.89 -26.66 -21.77
N LEU A 59 -16.19 -26.12 -20.76
CA LEU A 59 -16.66 -24.93 -20.04
C LEU A 59 -16.17 -23.58 -20.61
N PHE A 60 -15.57 -23.58 -21.82
CA PHE A 60 -15.27 -22.36 -22.57
C PHE A 60 -16.03 -22.18 -23.88
N CYS A 61 -16.92 -23.11 -24.25
CA CYS A 61 -17.78 -22.97 -25.42
C CYS A 61 -19.15 -23.60 -25.12
N ASN A 62 -20.14 -22.77 -24.79
CA ASN A 62 -21.51 -23.05 -25.18
C ASN A 62 -22.10 -21.78 -25.79
N SER A 63 -21.90 -21.71 -27.10
CA SER A 63 -22.72 -21.00 -28.06
C SER A 63 -24.15 -21.55 -28.04
N LEU A 64 -25.15 -20.66 -28.07
CA LEU A 64 -26.35 -20.81 -28.89
C LEU A 64 -27.08 -19.47 -28.94
N LEU A 65 -26.74 -18.67 -29.95
CA LEU A 65 -27.64 -17.88 -30.78
C LEU A 65 -26.79 -17.39 -31.96
N ALA A 66 -27.07 -17.93 -33.15
CA ALA A 66 -26.38 -17.59 -34.39
C ALA A 66 -26.79 -16.18 -34.84
N GLY A 67 -25.79 -15.31 -35.02
CA GLY A 67 -25.95 -13.97 -35.58
C GLY A 67 -24.73 -13.09 -35.35
N ALA A 68 -23.77 -13.12 -36.30
CA ALA A 68 -22.59 -12.25 -36.42
C ALA A 68 -21.59 -12.20 -35.24
N GLY A 69 -20.34 -12.64 -35.47
CA GLY A 69 -19.19 -12.04 -34.77
C GLY A 69 -18.30 -12.93 -33.89
N GLN A 70 -17.95 -14.16 -34.29
CA GLN A 70 -16.81 -14.84 -33.68
C GLN A 70 -15.49 -14.38 -34.33
N LEU A 71 -14.45 -14.21 -33.50
CA LEU A 71 -13.08 -14.00 -33.96
C LEU A 71 -12.54 -15.31 -34.54
N THR A 72 -11.79 -15.21 -35.62
CA THR A 72 -10.98 -16.32 -36.14
C THR A 72 -9.81 -16.62 -35.19
N GLU A 73 -9.25 -17.83 -35.25
CA GLU A 73 -8.07 -18.18 -34.44
C GLU A 73 -6.88 -17.23 -34.69
N ALA A 74 -6.71 -16.77 -35.93
CA ALA A 74 -5.69 -15.80 -36.29
C ALA A 74 -5.91 -14.46 -35.57
N GLU A 75 -7.16 -13.97 -35.52
CA GLU A 75 -7.51 -12.74 -34.80
C GLU A 75 -7.34 -12.89 -33.29
N VAL A 76 -7.73 -14.04 -32.71
CA VAL A 76 -7.50 -14.32 -31.28
C VAL A 76 -6.01 -14.24 -30.95
N LYS A 77 -5.15 -14.86 -31.78
CA LYS A 77 -3.70 -14.80 -31.61
C LYS A 77 -3.16 -13.37 -31.74
N LEU A 78 -3.65 -12.59 -32.70
CA LEU A 78 -3.26 -11.19 -32.88
C LEU A 78 -3.69 -10.29 -31.72
N ALA A 79 -4.90 -10.47 -31.18
CA ALA A 79 -5.44 -9.67 -30.07
C ALA A 79 -4.88 -10.07 -28.68
N SER A 80 -4.18 -11.21 -28.58
CA SER A 80 -3.66 -11.73 -27.31
C SER A 80 -2.42 -10.96 -26.79
N GLY A 81 -2.30 -10.87 -25.46
CA GLY A 81 -1.08 -10.36 -24.80
C GLY A 81 -0.86 -8.84 -24.89
N HIS A 82 -1.93 -8.04 -24.97
CA HIS A 82 -1.83 -6.58 -25.04
C HIS A 82 -1.93 -5.90 -23.65
N PRO A 83 -1.26 -4.74 -23.46
CA PRO A 83 -0.25 -4.17 -24.34
C PRO A 83 0.99 -5.06 -24.42
N ARG A 84 1.59 -5.16 -25.60
CA ARG A 84 2.80 -5.96 -25.82
C ARG A 84 4.04 -5.20 -25.34
N ALA A 85 5.07 -5.97 -24.99
CA ALA A 85 6.39 -5.45 -24.62
C ALA A 85 7.00 -4.53 -25.70
N THR A 86 6.74 -4.79 -26.98
CA THR A 86 7.15 -3.98 -28.13
C THR A 86 6.18 -4.22 -29.28
N TYR A 87 6.02 -3.22 -30.16
CA TYR A 87 5.29 -3.36 -31.41
C TYR A 87 6.17 -3.17 -32.66
N ARG A 88 7.47 -2.88 -32.49
CA ARG A 88 8.39 -2.59 -33.61
C ARG A 88 8.53 -3.74 -34.60
N GLU A 89 8.49 -4.96 -34.11
CA GLU A 89 8.71 -6.19 -34.90
C GLU A 89 7.40 -6.79 -35.42
N VAL A 90 6.27 -6.12 -35.25
CA VAL A 90 4.97 -6.61 -35.74
C VAL A 90 4.89 -6.40 -37.25
N PRO A 91 4.86 -7.46 -38.08
CA PRO A 91 4.91 -7.32 -39.54
C PRO A 91 3.68 -6.62 -40.13
N ASN A 92 2.50 -6.91 -39.58
CA ASN A 92 1.24 -6.29 -39.98
C ASN A 92 0.52 -5.71 -38.76
N ILE A 93 0.90 -4.49 -38.38
CA ILE A 93 0.30 -3.81 -37.24
C ILE A 93 -1.17 -3.47 -37.48
N THR A 94 -1.58 -3.22 -38.73
CA THR A 94 -2.96 -2.90 -39.08
C THR A 94 -3.88 -4.08 -38.78
N ALA A 95 -3.52 -5.28 -39.24
CA ALA A 95 -4.28 -6.50 -38.93
C ALA A 95 -4.33 -6.77 -37.42
N MET A 96 -3.25 -6.49 -36.70
CA MET A 96 -3.24 -6.61 -35.24
C MET A 96 -4.15 -5.59 -34.55
N ALA A 97 -4.13 -4.35 -35.01
CA ALA A 97 -4.97 -3.28 -34.50
C ALA A 97 -6.45 -3.55 -34.78
N GLU A 98 -6.79 -4.06 -35.96
CA GLU A 98 -8.13 -4.48 -36.34
C GLU A 98 -8.62 -5.66 -35.51
N ALA A 99 -7.80 -6.71 -35.35
CA ALA A 99 -8.13 -7.86 -34.52
C ALA A 99 -8.34 -7.46 -33.06
N LEU A 100 -7.48 -6.59 -32.51
CA LEU A 100 -7.62 -6.07 -31.15
C LEU A 100 -8.88 -5.21 -31.00
N ARG A 101 -9.17 -4.31 -31.96
CA ARG A 101 -10.37 -3.48 -31.96
C ARG A 101 -11.62 -4.35 -31.93
N ARG A 102 -11.66 -5.37 -32.81
CA ARG A 102 -12.76 -6.32 -32.92
C ARG A 102 -12.94 -7.10 -31.61
N GLU A 103 -11.86 -7.68 -31.08
CA GLU A 103 -11.90 -8.42 -29.80
C GLU A 103 -12.45 -7.58 -28.66
N LEU A 104 -11.90 -6.37 -28.47
CA LEU A 104 -12.36 -5.47 -27.40
C LEU A 104 -13.82 -5.06 -27.59
N SER A 105 -14.25 -4.76 -28.83
CA SER A 105 -15.65 -4.36 -29.14
C SER A 105 -16.67 -5.47 -28.91
N LEU A 106 -16.25 -6.74 -29.02
CA LEU A 106 -17.11 -7.91 -28.82
C LEU A 106 -17.31 -8.25 -27.33
N ARG A 107 -16.53 -7.64 -26.42
CA ARG A 107 -16.68 -7.89 -24.99
C ARG A 107 -18.04 -7.40 -24.48
N ASN A 108 -18.54 -8.09 -23.47
CA ASN A 108 -19.75 -7.69 -22.76
C ASN A 108 -19.46 -6.81 -21.54
N THR A 109 -18.21 -6.82 -21.05
CA THR A 109 -17.77 -5.93 -19.97
C THR A 109 -16.32 -5.50 -20.18
N TYR A 110 -15.98 -4.31 -19.70
CA TYR A 110 -14.61 -3.81 -19.63
C TYR A 110 -14.43 -2.88 -18.42
N SER A 111 -13.29 -2.96 -17.72
CA SER A 111 -13.04 -2.08 -16.59
C SER A 111 -12.73 -0.65 -17.04
N PHE A 112 -13.76 0.20 -17.03
CA PHE A 112 -13.63 1.65 -17.22
C PHE A 112 -12.98 2.35 -16.01
N SER A 113 -12.64 1.62 -14.95
CA SER A 113 -11.82 2.15 -13.86
C SER A 113 -10.33 1.91 -14.18
N ARG A 114 -9.70 1.01 -13.43
CA ARG A 114 -8.26 0.73 -13.43
C ARG A 114 -7.71 0.18 -14.75
N GLY A 115 -8.57 -0.39 -15.60
CA GLY A 115 -8.17 -1.00 -16.89
C GLY A 115 -7.47 -0.03 -17.85
N TRP A 116 -7.74 1.27 -17.74
CA TRP A 116 -7.19 2.28 -18.66
C TRP A 116 -5.74 2.69 -18.36
N TRP A 117 -5.22 2.46 -17.15
CA TRP A 117 -3.85 2.83 -16.82
C TRP A 117 -2.79 2.06 -17.60
N VAL A 118 -3.10 0.83 -18.04
CA VAL A 118 -2.18 0.04 -18.86
C VAL A 118 -1.97 0.70 -20.23
N TRP A 119 -3.03 1.26 -20.80
CA TRP A 119 -2.98 1.97 -22.09
C TRP A 119 -2.33 3.35 -21.95
N ASP A 120 -2.54 4.06 -20.84
CA ASP A 120 -1.85 5.33 -20.60
C ASP A 120 -0.33 5.14 -20.43
N ARG A 121 0.12 4.00 -19.91
CA ARG A 121 1.55 3.65 -19.91
C ARG A 121 2.08 3.39 -21.32
N LEU A 122 1.29 2.78 -22.21
CA LEU A 122 1.64 2.66 -23.63
C LEU A 122 1.74 4.05 -24.30
N ARG A 123 0.82 4.97 -23.98
CA ARG A 123 0.87 6.37 -24.44
C ARG A 123 2.14 7.08 -23.94
N ALA A 124 2.48 6.94 -22.67
CA ALA A 124 3.72 7.49 -22.12
C ALA A 124 4.95 6.93 -22.83
N ARG A 125 5.02 5.60 -23.03
CA ARG A 125 6.09 4.94 -23.78
C ARG A 125 6.28 5.51 -25.18
N TYR A 126 5.18 5.74 -25.91
CA TYR A 126 5.19 6.37 -27.24
C TYR A 126 5.77 7.78 -27.20
N ILE A 127 5.31 8.61 -26.27
CA ILE A 127 5.76 10.01 -26.12
C ILE A 127 7.23 10.08 -25.75
N ASP A 128 7.66 9.26 -24.79
CA ASP A 128 9.02 9.22 -24.28
C ASP A 128 9.99 8.62 -25.31
N GLY A 129 9.51 7.74 -26.18
CA GLY A 129 10.20 7.29 -27.39
C GLY A 129 10.32 8.37 -28.47
N GLY A 130 9.95 9.61 -28.18
CA GLY A 130 9.99 10.73 -29.12
C GLY A 130 8.91 10.65 -30.20
N ARG A 131 7.79 9.95 -29.93
CA ARG A 131 6.67 9.75 -30.86
C ARG A 131 7.03 9.02 -32.15
N ARG A 132 8.08 8.19 -32.11
CA ARG A 132 8.66 7.53 -33.31
C ARG A 132 7.99 6.20 -33.66
N ASP A 133 7.49 5.47 -32.66
CA ASP A 133 6.89 4.15 -32.90
C ASP A 133 5.42 4.30 -33.31
N ARG A 134 5.18 4.37 -34.62
CA ARG A 134 3.82 4.52 -35.18
C ARG A 134 2.93 3.31 -34.86
N ASN A 135 3.50 2.16 -34.54
CA ASN A 135 2.72 0.98 -34.24
C ASN A 135 2.01 1.11 -32.88
N GLU A 136 2.64 1.77 -31.91
CA GLU A 136 2.06 2.01 -30.59
C GLU A 136 0.83 2.91 -30.65
N ILE A 137 0.89 3.99 -31.44
CA ILE A 137 -0.24 4.91 -31.59
C ILE A 137 -1.41 4.28 -32.37
N LEU A 138 -1.13 3.40 -33.34
CA LEU A 138 -2.17 2.62 -34.03
C LEU A 138 -2.90 1.66 -33.08
N ILE A 139 -2.18 1.03 -32.16
CA ILE A 139 -2.79 0.18 -31.13
C ILE A 139 -3.63 1.02 -30.16
N LEU A 140 -3.13 2.19 -29.73
CA LEU A 140 -3.91 3.11 -28.88
C LEU A 140 -5.19 3.58 -29.58
N GLN A 141 -5.12 3.89 -30.87
CA GLN A 141 -6.27 4.25 -31.70
C GLN A 141 -7.29 3.12 -31.73
N ALA A 142 -6.86 1.87 -31.98
CA ALA A 142 -7.73 0.71 -32.01
C ALA A 142 -8.43 0.47 -30.66
N VAL A 143 -7.70 0.57 -29.56
CA VAL A 143 -8.24 0.43 -28.20
C VAL A 143 -9.26 1.53 -27.89
N PHE A 144 -8.92 2.78 -28.21
CA PHE A 144 -9.81 3.92 -27.98
C PHE A 144 -11.10 3.79 -28.80
N ARG A 145 -10.98 3.46 -30.09
CA ARG A 145 -12.13 3.19 -30.96
C ARG A 145 -13.00 2.08 -30.40
N ALA A 146 -12.42 0.93 -30.05
CA ALA A 146 -13.19 -0.21 -29.55
C ALA A 146 -13.92 0.06 -28.24
N LEU A 147 -13.21 0.62 -27.25
CA LEU A 147 -13.72 0.73 -25.88
C LEU A 147 -14.53 2.00 -25.62
N ILE A 148 -14.49 2.97 -26.55
CA ILE A 148 -15.25 4.22 -26.43
C ILE A 148 -16.24 4.36 -27.57
N LEU A 149 -15.77 4.40 -28.81
CA LEU A 149 -16.62 4.78 -29.95
C LEU A 149 -17.50 3.62 -30.43
N ASP A 150 -16.92 2.44 -30.63
CA ASP A 150 -17.65 1.23 -31.02
C ASP A 150 -18.53 0.74 -29.87
N TRP A 151 -18.06 0.90 -28.62
CA TRP A 151 -18.87 0.61 -27.44
C TRP A 151 -20.09 1.52 -27.35
N HIS A 152 -19.92 2.83 -27.59
CA HIS A 152 -21.06 3.75 -27.70
C HIS A 152 -22.00 3.33 -28.83
N ALA A 153 -21.46 2.92 -30.00
CA ALA A 153 -22.28 2.48 -31.14
C ALA A 153 -23.00 1.16 -30.89
N LYS A 154 -22.42 0.28 -30.07
CA LYS A 154 -23.08 -0.93 -29.59
C LYS A 154 -24.27 -0.59 -28.70
N LEU A 155 -24.10 0.34 -27.76
CA LEU A 155 -25.18 0.82 -26.90
C LEU A 155 -26.26 1.54 -27.71
N GLU A 156 -25.89 2.32 -28.73
CA GLU A 156 -26.81 3.00 -29.66
C GLU A 156 -27.73 2.01 -30.39
N LYS A 157 -27.18 0.87 -30.84
CA LYS A 157 -27.99 -0.20 -31.44
C LYS A 157 -28.98 -0.85 -30.46
N GLN A 158 -28.78 -0.66 -29.17
CA GLN A 158 -29.62 -1.19 -28.09
C GLN A 158 -30.54 -0.12 -27.50
N GLY A 159 -30.46 1.14 -27.96
CA GLY A 159 -31.15 2.28 -27.36
C GLY A 159 -30.63 2.63 -25.96
N GLU A 160 -29.38 2.29 -25.66
CA GLU A 160 -28.72 2.49 -24.36
C GLU A 160 -27.55 3.51 -24.44
N GLU A 161 -27.35 4.19 -25.58
CA GLU A 161 -26.26 5.15 -25.81
C GLU A 161 -26.25 6.28 -24.78
N GLU A 162 -27.43 6.78 -24.44
CA GLU A 162 -27.57 7.84 -23.46
C GLU A 162 -27.23 7.40 -22.02
N LEU A 163 -27.02 6.11 -21.79
CA LEU A 163 -26.59 5.56 -20.50
C LEU A 163 -25.07 5.51 -20.37
N MET A 164 -24.32 5.71 -21.46
CA MET A 164 -22.86 5.63 -21.42
C MET A 164 -22.25 6.75 -20.58
N PHE A 165 -21.29 6.42 -19.71
CA PHE A 165 -20.59 7.42 -18.90
C PHE A 165 -19.13 7.06 -18.62
N ILE A 166 -18.26 8.07 -18.64
CA ILE A 166 -16.80 7.88 -18.49
C ILE A 166 -16.19 8.60 -17.29
N PHE A 167 -16.99 9.30 -16.49
CA PHE A 167 -16.56 9.94 -15.24
C PHE A 167 -17.42 9.49 -14.07
N PHE A 168 -16.91 9.67 -12.86
CA PHE A 168 -17.65 9.32 -11.66
C PHE A 168 -17.38 10.35 -10.57
N VAL A 169 -18.43 10.98 -10.05
CA VAL A 169 -18.42 11.77 -8.81
C VAL A 169 -19.68 11.36 -8.06
N THR A 170 -19.46 10.83 -6.87
CA THR A 170 -20.41 10.13 -6.00
C THR A 170 -21.73 10.88 -5.76
N THR A 171 -22.86 10.41 -6.30
CA THR A 171 -24.20 10.94 -5.96
C THR A 171 -25.06 10.02 -5.07
N ALA A 172 -24.60 8.80 -4.75
CA ALA A 172 -25.29 7.89 -3.83
C ALA A 172 -24.39 6.71 -3.43
N PRO A 173 -24.52 6.16 -2.21
CA PRO A 173 -24.08 4.80 -1.88
C PRO A 173 -25.01 3.82 -2.62
N GLY A 174 -24.68 3.49 -3.86
CA GLY A 174 -25.38 2.50 -4.68
C GLY A 174 -24.67 1.15 -4.73
N SER A 175 -25.36 0.12 -5.23
CA SER A 175 -24.79 -1.22 -5.45
C SER A 175 -23.46 -1.14 -6.22
N LYS A 176 -22.49 -1.99 -5.83
CA LYS A 176 -21.19 -2.09 -6.54
C LYS A 176 -21.33 -2.62 -7.97
N VAL A 177 -22.53 -3.03 -8.37
CA VAL A 177 -22.86 -3.65 -9.66
C VAL A 177 -23.78 -2.74 -10.48
N GLU A 178 -24.75 -2.08 -9.84
CA GLU A 178 -25.77 -1.27 -10.51
C GLU A 178 -26.06 0.04 -9.80
N ARG A 179 -26.45 1.07 -10.56
CA ARG A 179 -26.83 2.39 -10.02
C ARG A 179 -28.09 2.90 -10.68
N LYS A 180 -29.04 3.40 -9.87
CA LYS A 180 -30.19 4.13 -10.39
C LYS A 180 -29.84 5.61 -10.59
N LEU A 181 -30.18 6.14 -11.75
CA LEU A 181 -30.11 7.56 -12.08
C LEU A 181 -31.34 8.32 -11.54
N PRO A 182 -31.29 9.68 -11.47
CA PRO A 182 -32.42 10.48 -11.00
C PRO A 182 -33.71 10.29 -11.81
N ASP A 183 -33.59 9.90 -13.07
CA ASP A 183 -34.69 9.60 -13.99
C ASP A 183 -35.22 8.15 -13.87
N GLY A 184 -34.66 7.35 -12.97
CA GLY A 184 -35.02 5.95 -12.75
C GLY A 184 -34.24 4.94 -13.60
N ALA A 185 -33.44 5.37 -14.58
CA ALA A 185 -32.65 4.47 -15.41
C ALA A 185 -31.57 3.72 -14.60
N VAL A 186 -31.23 2.49 -15.00
CA VAL A 186 -30.26 1.65 -14.29
C VAL A 186 -28.95 1.56 -15.07
N LEU A 187 -27.87 2.02 -14.45
CA LEU A 187 -26.50 1.90 -14.94
C LEU A 187 -25.86 0.60 -14.48
N LYS A 188 -25.36 -0.19 -15.42
CA LYS A 188 -24.61 -1.41 -15.15
C LYS A 188 -23.11 -1.12 -15.17
N ARG A 189 -22.42 -1.48 -14.09
CA ARG A 189 -20.96 -1.33 -13.96
C ARG A 189 -20.23 -2.11 -15.04
N ASP A 190 -19.16 -1.51 -15.56
CA ASP A 190 -18.25 -2.08 -16.56
C ASP A 190 -18.95 -2.41 -17.90
N TYR A 191 -20.21 -1.98 -18.07
CA TYR A 191 -21.00 -2.09 -19.30
C TYR A 191 -21.41 -0.72 -19.83
N HIS A 192 -22.16 0.08 -19.07
CA HIS A 192 -22.47 1.47 -19.42
C HIS A 192 -21.31 2.43 -19.07
N GLY A 193 -20.43 2.03 -18.16
CA GLY A 193 -19.37 2.88 -17.64
C GLY A 193 -18.78 2.33 -16.36
N GLY A 194 -17.83 3.04 -15.76
CA GLY A 194 -17.17 2.58 -14.56
C GLY A 194 -18.04 2.83 -13.32
N GLY A 195 -18.27 1.80 -12.49
CA GLY A 195 -19.10 1.89 -11.27
C GLY A 195 -18.51 2.81 -10.17
N TYR A 196 -18.64 2.44 -8.89
CA TYR A 196 -18.16 3.27 -7.76
C TYR A 196 -16.68 3.74 -7.84
N HIS A 197 -15.84 3.04 -8.61
CA HIS A 197 -14.43 3.41 -8.87
C HIS A 197 -14.15 3.92 -10.30
N GLY A 198 -15.19 4.16 -11.11
CA GLY A 198 -15.08 4.41 -12.55
C GLY A 198 -14.26 5.63 -12.97
N GLY A 199 -14.15 6.63 -12.09
CA GLY A 199 -13.38 7.85 -12.35
C GLY A 199 -11.86 7.64 -12.31
N TRP A 200 -11.37 6.57 -11.68
CA TRP A 200 -9.92 6.35 -11.48
C TRP A 200 -9.13 6.17 -12.79
N GLY A 201 -9.79 5.72 -13.87
CA GLY A 201 -9.22 5.63 -15.21
C GLY A 201 -9.47 6.87 -16.09
N GLY A 202 -10.17 7.89 -15.57
CA GLY A 202 -10.63 9.04 -16.34
C GLY A 202 -9.48 9.85 -16.92
N GLY A 203 -8.46 10.17 -16.11
CA GLY A 203 -7.29 10.92 -16.58
C GLY A 203 -6.55 10.20 -17.71
N ALA A 204 -6.43 8.87 -17.62
CA ALA A 204 -5.83 8.02 -18.64
C ALA A 204 -6.57 8.12 -19.99
N ARG A 205 -7.91 7.98 -19.98
CA ARG A 205 -8.73 8.14 -21.20
C ARG A 205 -8.52 9.49 -21.87
N MET A 206 -8.55 10.57 -21.09
CA MET A 206 -8.44 11.93 -21.62
C MET A 206 -7.05 12.20 -22.20
N ARG A 207 -5.97 11.75 -21.55
CA ARG A 207 -4.61 11.86 -22.09
C ARG A 207 -4.41 11.05 -23.36
N ILE A 208 -5.01 9.87 -23.46
CA ILE A 208 -4.98 9.06 -24.69
C ILE A 208 -5.70 9.80 -25.81
N TYR A 209 -6.90 10.32 -25.55
CA TYR A 209 -7.64 11.13 -26.53
C TYR A 209 -6.83 12.36 -26.99
N GLU A 210 -6.26 13.14 -26.06
CA GLU A 210 -5.44 14.32 -26.37
C GLU A 210 -4.27 13.95 -27.31
N GLU A 211 -3.56 12.86 -27.03
CA GLU A 211 -2.46 12.43 -27.90
C GLU A 211 -2.96 11.90 -29.25
N LEU A 212 -4.08 11.16 -29.30
CA LEU A 212 -4.65 10.68 -30.57
C LEU A 212 -5.10 11.84 -31.47
N VAL A 213 -5.74 12.88 -30.91
CA VAL A 213 -6.10 14.10 -31.67
C VAL A 213 -4.83 14.80 -32.16
N LYS A 214 -3.84 14.98 -31.30
CA LYS A 214 -2.56 15.61 -31.66
C LYS A 214 -1.84 14.89 -32.79
N GLN A 215 -1.90 13.56 -32.81
CA GLN A 215 -1.33 12.72 -33.87
C GLN A 215 -2.26 12.54 -35.08
N LYS A 216 -3.41 13.23 -35.13
CA LYS A 216 -4.42 13.14 -36.21
C LYS A 216 -4.92 11.70 -36.45
N MET A 217 -5.09 10.95 -35.36
CA MET A 217 -5.52 9.56 -35.38
C MET A 217 -7.04 9.42 -35.24
N LEU A 218 -7.80 10.50 -35.03
CA LEU A 218 -9.25 10.46 -34.94
C LEU A 218 -9.85 11.38 -36.00
N THR A 219 -10.92 10.93 -36.67
CA THR A 219 -11.66 11.76 -37.63
C THR A 219 -12.43 12.87 -36.90
N ALA A 220 -12.96 13.84 -37.65
CA ALA A 220 -13.78 14.91 -37.07
C ALA A 220 -15.04 14.35 -36.41
N GLU A 221 -15.66 13.33 -37.02
CA GLU A 221 -16.85 12.64 -36.51
C GLU A 221 -16.54 11.87 -35.23
N GLU A 222 -15.39 11.19 -35.18
CA GLU A 222 -14.94 10.48 -33.97
C GLU A 222 -14.67 11.45 -32.82
N GLN A 223 -14.08 12.61 -33.12
CA GLN A 223 -13.87 13.67 -32.14
C GLN A 223 -15.18 14.28 -31.65
N ALA A 224 -16.15 14.49 -32.56
CA ALA A 224 -17.48 14.99 -32.23
C ALA A 224 -18.25 14.00 -31.34
N ARG A 225 -18.25 12.70 -31.70
CA ARG A 225 -18.88 11.64 -30.89
C ARG A 225 -18.24 11.53 -29.51
N PHE A 226 -16.91 11.63 -29.41
CA PHE A 226 -16.27 11.62 -28.10
C PHE A 226 -16.62 12.85 -27.25
N LYS A 227 -16.71 14.03 -27.88
CA LYS A 227 -17.16 15.26 -27.22
C LYS A 227 -18.57 15.09 -26.65
N GLU A 228 -19.49 14.49 -27.42
CA GLU A 228 -20.84 14.17 -26.96
C GLU A 228 -20.83 13.27 -25.72
N ILE A 229 -20.08 12.16 -25.74
CA ILE A 229 -19.93 11.24 -24.60
C ILE A 229 -19.39 11.98 -23.36
N VAL A 230 -18.41 12.87 -23.53
CA VAL A 230 -17.87 13.71 -22.45
C VAL A 230 -18.95 14.65 -21.89
N TYR A 231 -19.70 15.32 -22.76
CA TYR A 231 -20.73 16.28 -22.35
C TYR A 231 -21.86 15.58 -21.61
N GLN A 232 -22.33 14.45 -22.13
CA GLN A 232 -23.28 13.58 -21.46
C GLN A 232 -22.77 13.17 -20.08
N SER A 233 -21.54 12.65 -20.01
CA SER A 233 -20.92 12.20 -18.75
C SER A 233 -20.75 13.31 -17.72
N MET A 234 -20.60 14.57 -18.16
CA MET A 234 -20.46 15.75 -17.30
C MET A 234 -21.81 16.36 -16.88
N SER A 235 -22.93 15.88 -17.42
CA SER A 235 -24.26 16.41 -17.12
C SER A 235 -24.77 16.04 -15.71
N ARG A 236 -25.77 16.80 -15.23
CA ARG A 236 -26.43 16.56 -13.92
C ARG A 236 -27.14 15.21 -13.84
N ARG A 237 -27.40 14.57 -14.99
CA ARG A 237 -27.92 13.21 -15.05
C ARG A 237 -26.97 12.23 -14.37
N PHE A 238 -25.66 12.38 -14.57
CA PHE A 238 -24.65 11.43 -14.07
C PHE A 238 -23.87 11.93 -12.85
N LEU A 239 -23.59 13.23 -12.77
CA LEU A 239 -22.71 13.83 -11.78
C LEU A 239 -23.41 14.91 -10.96
N ASP A 240 -23.19 14.87 -9.65
CA ASP A 240 -23.60 15.90 -8.69
C ASP A 240 -22.38 16.24 -7.83
N PHE A 241 -21.73 17.36 -8.16
CA PHE A 241 -20.51 17.81 -7.48
C PHE A 241 -20.74 18.31 -6.05
N SER A 242 -22.00 18.37 -5.59
CA SER A 242 -22.34 18.67 -4.19
C SER A 242 -22.35 17.41 -3.30
N LYS A 243 -22.29 16.21 -3.89
CA LYS A 243 -22.45 14.94 -3.18
C LYS A 243 -21.15 14.13 -3.06
N GLY A 244 -21.21 13.17 -2.13
CA GLY A 244 -20.13 12.27 -1.72
C GLY A 244 -18.86 12.99 -1.29
N SER A 245 -17.67 12.59 -1.76
CA SER A 245 -16.43 13.12 -1.16
C SER A 245 -16.18 14.59 -1.52
N GLN A 246 -16.16 15.43 -0.48
CA GLN A 246 -15.95 16.88 -0.54
C GLN A 246 -14.62 17.31 0.12
N SER A 247 -13.79 16.35 0.51
CA SER A 247 -12.51 16.54 1.19
C SER A 247 -11.42 15.74 0.47
N ALA A 248 -10.15 16.03 0.77
CA ALA A 248 -9.04 15.29 0.18
C ALA A 248 -8.99 13.84 0.66
N ASP A 249 -9.32 12.90 -0.24
CA ASP A 249 -9.23 11.45 -0.03
C ASP A 249 -8.94 10.71 -1.36
N ASN A 250 -8.73 9.40 -1.31
CA ASN A 250 -8.48 8.61 -2.53
C ASN A 250 -9.65 8.63 -3.53
N HIS A 251 -10.88 8.79 -3.06
CA HIS A 251 -12.08 8.81 -3.89
C HIS A 251 -12.18 10.11 -4.67
N SER A 252 -12.12 11.25 -4.00
CA SER A 252 -12.15 12.60 -4.58
C SER A 252 -11.01 12.79 -5.57
N PHE A 253 -9.75 12.57 -5.18
CA PHE A 253 -8.60 12.78 -6.07
C PHE A 253 -8.54 11.75 -7.20
N GLY A 254 -8.81 10.47 -6.90
CA GLY A 254 -8.87 9.43 -7.92
C GLY A 254 -9.91 9.71 -9.01
N ASN A 255 -11.03 10.34 -8.65
CA ASN A 255 -12.09 10.68 -9.60
C ASN A 255 -11.88 12.05 -10.28
N ALA A 256 -11.33 13.02 -9.56
CA ALA A 256 -11.14 14.39 -10.05
C ALA A 256 -10.12 14.49 -11.17
N GLY A 257 -9.12 13.60 -11.24
CA GLY A 257 -8.10 13.64 -12.31
C GLY A 257 -8.70 13.58 -13.73
N GLY A 258 -9.71 12.74 -13.94
CA GLY A 258 -10.43 12.68 -15.22
C GLY A 258 -11.27 13.92 -15.51
N ILE A 259 -11.95 14.46 -14.49
CA ILE A 259 -12.74 15.68 -14.58
C ILE A 259 -11.86 16.89 -14.92
N ALA A 260 -10.72 17.03 -14.24
CA ALA A 260 -9.79 18.14 -14.47
C ALA A 260 -9.26 18.12 -15.92
N MET A 261 -8.87 16.95 -16.42
CA MET A 261 -8.48 16.77 -17.82
C MET A 261 -9.64 17.07 -18.80
N ALA A 262 -10.87 16.71 -18.46
CA ALA A 262 -12.04 17.04 -19.27
C ALA A 262 -12.27 18.55 -19.36
N LEU A 263 -12.15 19.28 -18.25
CA LEU A 263 -12.27 20.73 -18.20
C LEU A 263 -11.17 21.47 -18.97
N LYS A 264 -9.99 20.85 -19.11
CA LYS A 264 -8.90 21.36 -19.95
C LYS A 264 -9.21 21.20 -21.44
N LEU A 265 -9.69 20.03 -21.85
CA LEU A 265 -9.92 19.71 -23.26
C LEU A 265 -11.29 20.20 -23.78
N PHE A 266 -12.26 20.34 -22.89
CA PHE A 266 -13.64 20.71 -23.16
C PHE A 266 -14.12 21.74 -22.13
N PRO A 267 -13.65 22.99 -22.22
CA PRO A 267 -13.95 24.03 -21.22
C PRO A 267 -15.44 24.34 -21.08
N GLU A 268 -16.21 24.15 -22.15
CA GLU A 268 -17.66 24.37 -22.22
C GLU A 268 -18.50 23.13 -21.86
N ALA A 269 -17.90 22.09 -21.27
CA ALA A 269 -18.64 20.91 -20.83
C ALA A 269 -19.71 21.29 -19.78
N PRO A 270 -20.84 20.56 -19.71
CA PRO A 270 -21.87 20.79 -18.69
C PRO A 270 -21.28 20.79 -17.27
N GLN A 271 -21.82 21.64 -16.40
CA GLN A 271 -21.37 21.80 -15.02
C GLN A 271 -19.89 22.22 -14.85
N ALA A 272 -19.26 22.82 -15.87
CA ALA A 272 -17.84 23.17 -15.80
C ALA A 272 -17.50 24.05 -14.59
N GLN A 273 -18.36 25.02 -14.25
CA GLN A 273 -18.15 25.90 -13.11
C GLN A 273 -18.24 25.14 -11.78
N GLU A 274 -19.26 24.29 -11.62
CA GLU A 274 -19.44 23.46 -10.43
C GLU A 274 -18.31 22.46 -10.24
N ALA A 275 -17.83 21.86 -11.33
CA ALA A 275 -16.69 20.95 -11.34
C ALA A 275 -15.39 21.65 -10.91
N ARG A 276 -15.10 22.84 -11.46
CA ARG A 276 -13.95 23.67 -11.04
C ARG A 276 -14.06 24.05 -9.56
N ALA A 277 -15.24 24.44 -9.10
CA ALA A 277 -15.48 24.76 -7.70
C ALA A 277 -15.23 23.55 -6.78
N TRP A 278 -15.66 22.35 -7.16
CA TRP A 278 -15.39 21.12 -6.40
C TRP A 278 -13.92 20.77 -6.37
N ILE A 279 -13.21 20.82 -7.50
CA ILE A 279 -11.75 20.61 -7.55
C ILE A 279 -11.03 21.62 -6.64
N GLY A 280 -11.41 22.89 -6.68
CA GLY A 280 -10.88 23.92 -5.79
C GLY A 280 -11.13 23.62 -4.32
N ARG A 281 -12.31 23.10 -3.94
CA ARG A 281 -12.61 22.71 -2.55
C ARG A 281 -11.75 21.56 -2.07
N ILE A 282 -11.63 20.46 -2.82
CA ILE A 282 -10.85 19.30 -2.40
C ILE A 282 -9.34 19.61 -2.37
N TRP A 283 -8.86 20.45 -3.29
CA TRP A 283 -7.47 20.93 -3.29
C TRP A 283 -7.21 21.84 -2.09
N LYS A 284 -8.12 22.78 -1.82
CA LYS A 284 -8.03 23.64 -0.64
C LYS A 284 -8.01 22.82 0.65
N HIS A 285 -8.84 21.78 0.77
CA HIS A 285 -8.79 20.88 1.92
C HIS A 285 -7.41 20.20 2.08
N LEU A 286 -6.81 19.71 0.97
CA LEU A 286 -5.45 19.16 0.96
C LEU A 286 -4.42 20.21 1.42
N ALA A 287 -4.47 21.42 0.85
CA ALA A 287 -3.53 22.49 1.12
C ALA A 287 -3.65 23.07 2.55
N ASP A 288 -4.87 23.24 3.04
CA ASP A 288 -5.15 23.71 4.41
C ASP A 288 -4.63 22.70 5.44
N PHE A 289 -4.67 21.40 5.13
CA PHE A 289 -4.05 20.36 5.95
C PHE A 289 -2.54 20.23 5.72
N GLY A 290 -2.07 20.53 4.51
CA GLY A 290 -0.69 20.36 4.07
C GLY A 290 -0.30 18.91 3.75
N ASP A 291 -1.28 17.99 3.70
CA ASP A 291 -1.11 16.59 3.28
C ASP A 291 -2.48 15.88 3.17
N TRP A 292 -2.48 14.65 2.67
CA TRP A 292 -3.63 13.75 2.66
C TRP A 292 -3.67 12.90 3.93
N THR A 293 -4.81 12.88 4.60
CA THR A 293 -4.92 12.27 5.92
C THR A 293 -4.97 10.74 5.91
N GLU A 294 -5.22 10.09 4.78
CA GLU A 294 -5.05 8.63 4.76
C GLU A 294 -3.54 8.27 4.71
N TRP A 295 -3.22 7.17 5.37
CA TRP A 295 -1.86 6.66 5.60
C TRP A 295 -1.58 5.38 4.80
N ASN A 296 -2.56 4.94 4.02
CA ASN A 296 -2.47 3.74 3.20
C ASN A 296 -1.80 4.07 1.86
N TYR A 297 -0.48 4.21 1.86
CA TYR A 297 0.22 4.44 0.61
C TYR A 297 0.05 3.28 -0.37
N PHE A 298 0.27 2.03 0.03
CA PHE A 298 0.14 0.90 -0.89
C PHE A 298 -1.06 0.02 -0.49
N PRO A 299 -1.84 -0.53 -1.44
CA PRO A 299 -1.81 -0.28 -2.88
C PRO A 299 -2.64 0.94 -3.31
N TYR A 300 -3.34 1.64 -2.41
CA TYR A 300 -4.34 2.65 -2.80
C TYR A 300 -3.82 4.07 -2.97
N GLY A 301 -2.75 4.46 -2.27
CA GLY A 301 -2.11 5.78 -2.40
C GLY A 301 -1.74 6.18 -3.83
N PRO A 302 -1.26 5.28 -4.71
CA PRO A 302 -1.10 5.60 -6.13
C PRO A 302 -2.36 6.18 -6.79
N ILE A 303 -3.58 5.80 -6.39
CA ILE A 303 -4.82 6.38 -6.94
C ILE A 303 -4.91 7.87 -6.60
N PHE A 304 -4.76 8.21 -5.32
CA PHE A 304 -4.74 9.59 -4.84
C PHE A 304 -3.64 10.39 -5.56
N LEU A 305 -2.43 9.83 -5.60
CA LEU A 305 -1.23 10.50 -6.10
C LEU A 305 -1.28 10.74 -7.61
N HIS A 306 -1.78 9.78 -8.40
CA HIS A 306 -2.04 10.00 -9.82
C HIS A 306 -3.11 11.08 -10.01
N GLY A 307 -4.18 11.06 -9.23
CA GLY A 307 -5.22 12.08 -9.25
C GLY A 307 -4.70 13.48 -8.92
N MET A 308 -3.82 13.59 -7.92
CA MET A 308 -3.19 14.85 -7.50
C MET A 308 -2.36 15.46 -8.63
N ILE A 309 -1.53 14.64 -9.28
CA ILE A 309 -0.75 15.09 -10.44
C ILE A 309 -1.68 15.47 -11.61
N ASP A 310 -2.70 14.66 -11.89
CA ASP A 310 -3.65 14.92 -12.98
C ASP A 310 -4.39 16.26 -12.81
N ILE A 311 -4.83 16.57 -11.59
CA ILE A 311 -5.43 17.86 -11.24
C ILE A 311 -4.41 18.98 -11.42
N ALA A 312 -3.23 18.83 -10.82
CA ALA A 312 -2.21 19.88 -10.85
C ALA A 312 -1.76 20.23 -12.28
N GLU A 313 -1.55 19.22 -13.13
CA GLU A 313 -1.25 19.42 -14.56
C GLU A 313 -2.40 20.11 -15.30
N SER A 314 -3.64 19.64 -15.10
CA SER A 314 -4.80 20.10 -15.88
C SER A 314 -5.27 21.49 -15.50
N MET A 315 -5.09 21.86 -14.24
CA MET A 315 -5.48 23.16 -13.69
C MET A 315 -4.35 24.20 -13.77
N GLY A 316 -3.16 23.80 -14.24
CA GLY A 316 -2.00 24.70 -14.33
C GLY A 316 -1.32 24.97 -12.97
N TRP A 317 -1.50 24.08 -12.00
CA TRP A 317 -1.01 24.23 -10.63
C TRP A 317 0.29 23.46 -10.34
N ILE A 318 0.77 22.65 -11.28
CA ILE A 318 1.95 21.79 -11.06
C ILE A 318 3.18 22.55 -10.56
N GLU A 319 3.42 23.77 -11.06
CA GLU A 319 4.53 24.60 -10.59
C GLU A 319 4.15 25.46 -9.38
N THR A 320 2.96 26.06 -9.37
CA THR A 320 2.54 26.99 -8.30
C THR A 320 2.31 26.28 -6.97
N GLU A 321 1.95 25.00 -7.00
CA GLU A 321 1.70 24.16 -5.82
C GLU A 321 2.82 23.14 -5.57
N ALA A 322 3.99 23.34 -6.19
CA ALA A 322 5.12 22.40 -6.10
C ALA A 322 5.52 22.09 -4.65
N GLU A 323 5.48 23.08 -3.74
CA GLU A 323 5.81 22.86 -2.32
C GLU A 323 4.90 21.82 -1.67
N LEU A 324 3.57 21.93 -1.87
CA LEU A 324 2.59 20.99 -1.36
C LEU A 324 2.79 19.60 -1.95
N ILE A 325 3.00 19.53 -3.28
CA ILE A 325 3.20 18.27 -4.00
C ILE A 325 4.48 17.57 -3.53
N HIS A 326 5.57 18.34 -3.32
CA HIS A 326 6.82 17.82 -2.78
C HIS A 326 6.69 17.37 -1.33
N ALA A 327 5.91 18.06 -0.50
CA ALA A 327 5.65 17.65 0.88
C ALA A 327 4.96 16.27 0.93
N VAL A 328 3.88 16.09 0.17
CA VAL A 328 3.18 14.80 0.03
C VAL A 328 4.13 13.74 -0.54
N GLY A 329 4.85 14.07 -1.62
CA GLY A 329 5.83 13.19 -2.24
C GLY A 329 6.94 12.74 -1.29
N LYS A 330 7.43 13.63 -0.42
CA LYS A 330 8.48 13.32 0.57
C LYS A 330 7.97 12.42 1.69
N ARG A 331 6.75 12.63 2.20
CA ARG A 331 6.13 11.72 3.16
C ARG A 331 6.02 10.32 2.57
N VAL A 332 5.50 10.23 1.35
CA VAL A 332 5.28 8.96 0.64
C VAL A 332 6.59 8.28 0.23
N LEU A 333 7.62 9.05 -0.09
CA LEU A 333 8.96 8.53 -0.35
C LEU A 333 9.44 7.72 0.87
N GLY A 334 9.09 8.12 2.09
CA GLY A 334 9.29 7.41 3.36
C GLY A 334 8.96 5.90 3.39
N PHE A 335 8.16 5.42 2.44
CA PHE A 335 7.74 4.02 2.35
C PHE A 335 8.63 3.14 1.46
N ILE A 336 9.62 3.73 0.77
CA ILE A 336 10.44 3.05 -0.23
C ILE A 336 11.87 2.90 0.26
N HIS A 337 12.35 1.66 0.22
CA HIS A 337 13.70 1.27 0.62
C HIS A 337 14.51 0.75 -0.56
N GLY A 338 15.83 0.87 -0.45
CA GLY A 338 16.74 0.30 -1.43
C GLY A 338 16.61 -1.21 -1.53
N GLY A 339 16.72 -1.72 -2.76
CA GLY A 339 16.56 -3.14 -3.04
C GLY A 339 15.11 -3.56 -3.31
N GLY A 340 14.19 -2.59 -3.48
CA GLY A 340 12.82 -2.89 -3.81
C GLY A 340 12.00 -3.45 -2.67
N LEU A 341 12.34 -3.14 -1.43
CA LEU A 341 11.50 -3.46 -0.29
C LEU A 341 10.64 -2.24 0.08
N ARG A 342 9.47 -2.49 0.68
CA ARG A 342 8.56 -1.43 1.12
C ARG A 342 8.12 -1.61 2.55
N GLY A 343 7.94 -0.46 3.18
CA GLY A 343 7.14 -0.30 4.38
C GLY A 343 5.86 0.44 4.08
N GLY A 344 4.71 -0.15 4.37
CA GLY A 344 3.44 0.58 4.43
C GLY A 344 2.30 -0.39 4.72
N PRO A 345 1.27 0.00 5.51
CA PRO A 345 0.30 -0.88 6.19
C PRO A 345 -0.28 -2.04 5.37
N ASN A 346 -0.36 -1.93 4.04
CA ASN A 346 -0.90 -2.99 3.18
C ASN A 346 0.14 -3.55 2.19
N CYS A 347 1.43 -3.60 2.56
CA CYS A 347 2.52 -4.02 1.68
C CYS A 347 3.04 -5.46 1.96
N GLY A 348 2.15 -6.41 2.22
CA GLY A 348 2.46 -7.85 2.18
C GLY A 348 2.65 -8.40 0.75
N SER A 349 2.64 -7.53 -0.27
CA SER A 349 2.78 -7.95 -1.67
C SER A 349 4.18 -8.49 -1.95
N SER A 350 4.22 -9.71 -2.47
CA SER A 350 5.47 -10.37 -2.75
C SER A 350 6.24 -9.77 -3.91
N VAL A 351 7.56 -9.91 -3.87
CA VAL A 351 8.46 -9.46 -4.91
C VAL A 351 8.29 -10.31 -6.19
N PHE A 352 8.36 -9.67 -7.34
CA PHE A 352 8.24 -10.32 -8.64
C PHE A 352 9.55 -11.05 -8.99
N SER A 353 9.52 -12.37 -8.85
CA SER A 353 10.67 -13.25 -9.01
C SER A 353 11.12 -13.46 -10.47
N ASP A 354 10.22 -13.41 -11.45
CA ASP A 354 10.60 -13.58 -12.86
C ASP A 354 11.21 -12.29 -13.44
N ARG A 355 12.51 -12.13 -13.18
CA ARG A 355 13.29 -10.97 -13.63
C ARG A 355 13.36 -10.87 -15.15
N ALA A 356 13.37 -12.00 -15.85
CA ALA A 356 13.45 -12.01 -17.32
C ALA A 356 12.16 -11.48 -17.95
N ALA A 357 10.99 -11.86 -17.44
CA ALA A 357 9.72 -11.28 -17.87
C ALA A 357 9.66 -9.77 -17.59
N LEU A 358 10.07 -9.34 -16.38
CA LEU A 358 10.10 -7.92 -16.02
C LEU A 358 11.03 -7.10 -16.94
N TYR A 359 12.22 -7.61 -17.26
CA TYR A 359 13.15 -6.91 -18.16
C TYR A 359 12.64 -6.86 -19.60
N ARG A 360 11.86 -7.86 -20.02
CA ARG A 360 11.19 -7.86 -21.32
C ARG A 360 10.13 -6.77 -21.40
N ASP A 361 9.32 -6.60 -20.35
CA ASP A 361 8.22 -5.64 -20.30
C ASP A 361 8.18 -4.74 -19.04
N PRO A 362 9.14 -3.81 -18.91
CA PRO A 362 9.25 -2.95 -17.73
C PRO A 362 8.20 -1.82 -17.69
N TRP A 363 7.32 -1.74 -18.70
CA TRP A 363 6.22 -0.78 -18.74
C TRP A 363 4.94 -1.35 -18.13
N ASN A 364 4.72 -2.66 -18.25
CA ASN A 364 3.50 -3.30 -17.75
C ASN A 364 3.72 -4.07 -16.45
N LEU A 365 4.92 -4.60 -16.23
CA LEU A 365 5.30 -5.28 -15.00
C LEU A 365 5.96 -4.31 -14.02
N GLY A 366 6.15 -4.76 -12.79
CA GLY A 366 6.78 -4.00 -11.71
C GLY A 366 7.32 -4.94 -10.63
N ASN A 367 7.98 -4.38 -9.62
CA ASN A 367 8.70 -5.18 -8.64
C ASN A 367 7.79 -5.97 -7.70
N TYR A 368 6.51 -5.62 -7.57
CA TYR A 368 5.57 -6.31 -6.67
C TYR A 368 4.44 -7.00 -7.44
N ARG A 369 4.01 -8.16 -6.94
CA ARG A 369 2.85 -8.90 -7.42
C ARG A 369 1.55 -8.27 -6.90
N VAL A 370 1.11 -7.22 -7.59
CA VAL A 370 -0.18 -6.56 -7.33
C VAL A 370 -1.02 -6.46 -8.59
N GLU A 371 -2.32 -6.19 -8.42
CA GLU A 371 -3.31 -6.07 -9.51
C GLU A 371 -2.87 -5.12 -10.63
N SER A 372 -2.11 -4.06 -10.31
CA SER A 372 -1.60 -3.08 -11.28
C SER A 372 -0.12 -2.80 -11.05
N PRO A 373 0.79 -3.72 -11.44
CA PRO A 373 2.17 -3.72 -10.97
C PRO A 373 2.98 -2.54 -11.52
N GLY A 374 2.72 -2.10 -12.75
CA GLY A 374 3.37 -0.92 -13.34
C GLY A 374 2.84 0.43 -12.87
N ARG A 375 1.74 0.51 -12.12
CA ARG A 375 1.08 1.78 -11.75
C ARG A 375 1.96 2.63 -10.85
N ASP A 376 2.46 2.04 -9.77
CA ASP A 376 3.13 2.81 -8.74
C ASP A 376 4.48 3.37 -9.20
N GLY A 377 5.28 2.53 -9.88
CA GLY A 377 6.48 3.00 -10.56
C GLY A 377 6.21 4.07 -11.62
N HIS A 378 4.97 4.17 -12.12
CA HIS A 378 4.58 5.22 -13.06
C HIS A 378 4.19 6.55 -12.39
N PHE A 379 3.66 6.54 -11.17
CA PHE A 379 3.50 7.77 -10.37
C PHE A 379 4.86 8.44 -10.16
N TRP A 380 5.83 7.70 -9.62
CA TRP A 380 7.18 8.22 -9.39
C TRP A 380 7.87 8.66 -10.68
N TYR A 381 7.66 7.91 -11.77
CA TYR A 381 8.14 8.29 -13.10
C TYR A 381 7.64 9.68 -13.49
N ARG A 382 6.33 9.94 -13.38
CA ARG A 382 5.75 11.24 -13.75
C ARG A 382 6.29 12.36 -12.87
N LEU A 383 6.31 12.14 -11.55
CA LEU A 383 6.82 13.13 -10.61
C LEU A 383 8.31 13.47 -10.86
N ALA A 384 9.12 12.45 -11.15
CA ALA A 384 10.53 12.61 -11.54
C ALA A 384 10.67 13.37 -12.87
N GLN A 385 9.80 13.09 -13.84
CA GLN A 385 9.82 13.74 -15.15
C GLN A 385 9.49 15.24 -15.04
N HIS A 386 8.45 15.59 -14.28
CA HIS A 386 8.06 16.99 -14.05
C HIS A 386 9.16 17.79 -13.36
N TYR A 387 9.61 17.31 -12.19
CA TYR A 387 10.54 18.07 -11.35
C TYR A 387 12.02 17.78 -11.63
N ARG A 388 12.33 16.93 -12.62
CA ARG A 388 13.69 16.47 -12.93
C ARG A 388 14.45 15.97 -11.70
N ASN A 389 13.73 15.28 -10.81
CA ASN A 389 14.21 14.96 -9.47
C ASN A 389 14.79 13.53 -9.40
N GLY A 390 16.09 13.43 -9.05
CA GLY A 390 16.81 12.16 -8.94
C GLY A 390 16.27 11.21 -7.86
N HIS A 391 15.79 11.75 -6.73
CA HIS A 391 15.18 10.96 -5.66
C HIS A 391 13.87 10.28 -6.10
N TYR A 392 13.06 10.98 -6.89
CA TYR A 392 11.83 10.39 -7.44
C TYR A 392 12.14 9.38 -8.54
N LEU A 393 13.18 9.62 -9.35
CA LEU A 393 13.64 8.62 -10.33
C LEU A 393 14.18 7.36 -9.63
N TRP A 394 14.88 7.53 -8.51
CA TRP A 394 15.28 6.40 -7.67
C TRP A 394 14.07 5.62 -7.14
N ALA A 395 13.05 6.30 -6.62
CA ALA A 395 11.81 5.66 -6.17
C ALA A 395 11.08 4.91 -7.29
N ALA A 396 11.06 5.47 -8.50
CA ALA A 396 10.55 4.80 -9.70
C ALA A 396 11.36 3.52 -10.01
N THR A 397 12.68 3.59 -9.89
CA THR A 397 13.60 2.45 -10.13
C THR A 397 13.40 1.35 -9.09
N GLN A 398 13.23 1.70 -7.80
CA GLN A 398 12.88 0.73 -6.75
C GLN A 398 11.51 0.08 -7.02
N SER A 399 10.52 0.86 -7.45
CA SER A 399 9.16 0.35 -7.66
C SER A 399 9.02 -0.52 -8.91
N VAL A 400 9.75 -0.20 -9.98
CA VAL A 400 9.72 -0.97 -11.23
C VAL A 400 10.63 -2.18 -11.16
N PHE A 401 11.89 -1.99 -10.75
CA PHE A 401 12.92 -3.03 -10.83
C PHE A 401 13.36 -3.56 -9.47
N GLY A 402 12.96 -2.96 -8.37
CA GLY A 402 13.54 -3.30 -7.08
C GLY A 402 14.97 -2.81 -6.91
N GLY A 403 15.30 -1.71 -7.59
CA GLY A 403 16.63 -1.11 -7.57
C GLY A 403 17.61 -1.79 -8.52
N ASP A 404 18.86 -1.34 -8.44
CA ASP A 404 19.92 -1.81 -9.32
C ASP A 404 20.40 -3.21 -8.91
N PRO A 405 20.75 -4.07 -9.89
CA PRO A 405 21.40 -5.33 -9.60
C PRO A 405 22.71 -5.13 -8.84
N ALA A 406 22.91 -5.88 -7.75
CA ALA A 406 24.26 -6.14 -7.25
C ALA A 406 25.08 -6.79 -8.39
N LYS A 407 26.37 -6.48 -8.51
CA LYS A 407 27.26 -6.97 -9.60
C LYS A 407 27.07 -8.49 -9.79
N SER A 408 26.35 -8.91 -10.83
CA SER A 408 25.90 -10.29 -11.07
C SER A 408 25.49 -10.46 -12.55
N PRO A 409 25.37 -11.70 -13.09
CA PRO A 409 24.90 -11.92 -14.45
C PRO A 409 23.53 -11.30 -14.69
N GLY A 410 23.29 -10.76 -15.89
CA GLY A 410 22.03 -10.09 -16.25
C GLY A 410 22.03 -8.55 -16.13
N ILE A 411 23.17 -7.95 -15.77
CA ILE A 411 23.34 -6.48 -15.76
C ILE A 411 23.04 -5.85 -17.13
N GLU A 412 23.38 -6.53 -18.24
CA GLU A 412 23.09 -6.03 -19.59
C GLU A 412 21.59 -6.08 -19.90
N SER A 413 20.88 -7.16 -19.53
CA SER A 413 19.42 -7.24 -19.65
C SER A 413 18.72 -6.18 -18.81
N PHE A 414 19.23 -5.92 -17.60
CA PHE A 414 18.75 -4.81 -16.77
C PHE A 414 19.01 -3.45 -17.43
N LYS A 415 20.22 -3.17 -17.90
CA LYS A 415 20.56 -1.90 -18.58
C LYS A 415 19.68 -1.67 -19.81
N ALA A 416 19.42 -2.71 -20.59
CA ALA A 416 18.52 -2.64 -21.73
C ALA A 416 17.08 -2.32 -21.30
N ALA A 417 16.56 -3.02 -20.27
CA ALA A 417 15.24 -2.74 -19.71
C ALA A 417 15.12 -1.35 -19.08
N TYR A 418 16.16 -0.91 -18.37
CA TYR A 418 16.27 0.42 -17.78
C TYR A 418 16.24 1.48 -18.88
N SER A 419 17.04 1.31 -19.94
CA SER A 419 17.05 2.22 -21.10
C SER A 419 15.69 2.27 -21.79
N LYS A 420 15.01 1.11 -21.89
CA LYS A 420 13.66 1.02 -22.45
C LYS A 420 12.60 1.73 -21.59
N ARG A 421 12.72 1.70 -20.27
CA ARG A 421 11.76 2.31 -19.33
C ARG A 421 12.03 3.79 -19.05
N PHE A 422 13.30 4.15 -18.92
CA PHE A 422 13.76 5.46 -18.42
C PHE A 422 14.60 6.22 -19.46
N GLY A 423 14.52 5.85 -20.75
CA GLY A 423 15.30 6.48 -21.82
C GLY A 423 15.14 8.01 -21.92
N TRP A 424 13.96 8.55 -21.59
CA TRP A 424 13.73 10.00 -21.54
C TRP A 424 14.68 10.71 -20.55
N PHE A 425 14.94 10.10 -19.39
CA PHE A 425 15.84 10.61 -18.35
C PHE A 425 17.31 10.47 -18.77
N LEU A 426 17.67 9.31 -19.35
CA LEU A 426 19.03 9.07 -19.84
C LEU A 426 19.46 10.11 -20.88
N GLN A 427 18.58 10.44 -21.82
CA GLN A 427 18.83 11.47 -22.84
C GLN A 427 19.01 12.88 -22.27
N ARG A 428 18.64 13.09 -20.99
CA ARG A 428 18.67 14.39 -20.30
C ARG A 428 19.64 14.39 -19.12
N SER A 429 20.46 13.34 -18.98
CA SER A 429 21.45 13.20 -17.90
C SER A 429 20.83 13.32 -16.50
N ILE A 430 19.57 12.85 -16.34
CA ILE A 430 18.92 12.76 -15.04
C ILE A 430 19.14 11.34 -14.51
N HIS A 431 19.76 11.24 -13.34
CA HIS A 431 20.15 9.97 -12.75
C HIS A 431 19.38 9.69 -11.45
N PRO A 432 19.11 8.41 -11.14
CA PRO A 432 18.49 8.06 -9.87
C PRO A 432 19.47 8.35 -8.72
N GLU A 433 18.99 9.08 -7.73
CA GLU A 433 19.77 9.46 -6.54
C GLU A 433 19.12 8.85 -5.30
N VAL A 434 19.90 8.16 -4.47
CA VAL A 434 19.39 7.61 -3.21
C VAL A 434 19.01 8.79 -2.31
N PRO A 435 17.76 8.89 -1.83
CA PRO A 435 17.36 9.99 -0.97
C PRO A 435 18.22 10.02 0.28
N GLU A 436 18.74 11.21 0.61
CA GLU A 436 19.40 11.45 1.88
C GLU A 436 18.35 11.36 3.00
N ASP A 437 18.34 10.23 3.70
CA ASP A 437 17.43 9.99 4.79
C ASP A 437 18.10 9.11 5.85
N THR A 438 18.05 9.55 7.09
CA THR A 438 18.56 8.81 8.26
C THR A 438 17.43 8.63 9.26
N SER A 439 17.76 8.14 10.44
CA SER A 439 16.79 8.09 11.54
C SER A 439 16.14 9.44 11.78
N ARG A 440 14.81 9.47 11.84
CA ARG A 440 14.02 10.70 12.04
C ARG A 440 12.61 10.41 12.53
N ILE A 441 11.93 11.46 12.97
CA ILE A 441 10.48 11.47 13.12
C ILE A 441 9.85 11.86 11.77
N GLY A 442 9.01 10.98 11.22
CA GLY A 442 8.18 11.26 10.06
C GLY A 442 6.90 11.98 10.45
N LEU A 443 6.49 12.94 9.62
CA LEU A 443 5.32 13.77 9.86
C LEU A 443 4.23 13.47 8.82
N LEU A 444 2.97 13.39 9.28
CA LEU A 444 1.78 13.28 8.43
C LEU A 444 1.55 14.57 7.63
N SER A 445 1.91 15.74 8.16
CA SER A 445 1.82 17.02 7.47
C SER A 445 3.07 17.83 7.79
N ALA A 446 4.02 17.87 6.87
CA ALA A 446 5.29 18.56 7.11
C ALA A 446 5.14 20.10 7.10
N LEU A 447 4.11 20.62 6.41
CA LEU A 447 3.94 22.05 6.19
C LEU A 447 3.13 22.76 7.30
N LYS A 448 2.04 22.15 7.78
CA LYS A 448 1.07 22.83 8.65
C LYS A 448 1.03 22.23 10.05
N TYR A 449 0.45 21.03 10.19
CA TYR A 449 0.11 20.46 11.51
C TYR A 449 1.26 19.71 12.18
N LYS A 450 2.31 19.32 11.44
CA LYS A 450 3.53 18.67 11.95
C LYS A 450 3.27 17.51 12.91
N ILE A 451 2.27 16.68 12.59
CA ILE A 451 1.84 15.55 13.42
C ILE A 451 2.86 14.40 13.27
N PRO A 452 3.48 13.90 14.36
CA PRO A 452 4.30 12.69 14.32
C PRO A 452 3.46 11.51 13.85
N GLU A 453 3.83 10.95 12.70
CA GLU A 453 3.18 9.78 12.11
C GLU A 453 4.03 8.54 12.34
N ARG A 454 5.36 8.67 12.25
CA ARG A 454 6.29 7.54 12.27
C ARG A 454 7.60 7.87 12.95
N LEU A 455 8.23 6.85 13.49
CA LEU A 455 9.65 6.86 13.85
C LEU A 455 10.38 5.97 12.85
N TYR A 456 11.41 6.52 12.21
CA TYR A 456 12.26 5.82 11.27
C TYR A 456 13.64 5.65 11.88
N LEU A 457 14.18 4.44 11.80
CA LEU A 457 15.53 4.09 12.24
C LEU A 457 16.29 3.49 11.08
N GLY A 458 17.47 4.02 10.80
CA GLY A 458 18.32 3.56 9.71
C GLY A 458 19.43 4.56 9.40
N ALA A 459 20.54 4.05 8.87
CA ALA A 459 21.68 4.89 8.51
C ALA A 459 21.51 5.58 7.16
N ASN A 460 20.77 4.96 6.23
CA ASN A 460 20.47 5.45 4.89
C ASN A 460 19.42 4.54 4.24
N ARG A 461 19.14 4.75 2.95
CA ARG A 461 18.17 3.98 2.15
C ARG A 461 18.82 3.11 1.07
N LYS A 462 20.12 2.84 1.14
CA LYS A 462 20.81 1.98 0.16
C LYS A 462 20.28 0.55 0.28
N ALA A 463 20.43 -0.23 -0.79
CA ALA A 463 20.02 -1.63 -0.76
C ALA A 463 20.79 -2.40 0.33
N GLY A 464 20.06 -3.21 1.11
CA GLY A 464 20.62 -4.07 2.15
C GLY A 464 20.92 -3.39 3.48
N THR A 465 20.82 -2.06 3.58
CA THR A 465 21.02 -1.38 4.86
C THR A 465 19.85 -1.63 5.81
N PRO A 466 20.10 -1.89 7.11
CA PRO A 466 19.02 -2.12 8.05
C PRO A 466 18.11 -0.91 8.21
N PHE A 467 16.82 -1.19 8.34
CA PHE A 467 15.78 -0.19 8.51
C PHE A 467 14.68 -0.71 9.43
N VAL A 468 14.21 0.15 10.34
CA VAL A 468 13.05 -0.10 11.18
C VAL A 468 12.11 1.10 11.15
N SER A 469 10.80 0.84 11.16
CA SER A 469 9.80 1.90 11.30
C SER A 469 8.77 1.54 12.36
N TYR A 470 8.37 2.53 13.17
CA TYR A 470 7.24 2.46 14.08
C TYR A 470 6.15 3.44 13.65
N PHE A 471 4.90 3.11 13.94
CA PHE A 471 3.77 4.03 13.76
C PHE A 471 3.50 4.80 15.06
N LEU A 472 3.37 6.12 14.98
CA LEU A 472 3.25 7.04 16.12
C LEU A 472 1.98 7.89 16.09
N TYR A 473 1.05 7.61 15.17
CA TYR A 473 -0.10 8.48 14.96
C TYR A 473 -0.98 8.56 16.22
N PRO A 474 -1.18 9.77 16.79
CA PRO A 474 -1.85 9.93 18.07
C PRO A 474 -3.37 10.08 17.97
N LYS A 475 -3.93 10.08 16.76
CA LYS A 475 -5.36 10.30 16.54
C LYS A 475 -6.04 9.01 16.09
N LYS A 476 -7.22 8.77 16.63
CA LYS A 476 -8.13 7.72 16.18
C LYS A 476 -8.96 8.23 15.01
N ASP A 477 -9.15 7.37 14.01
CA ASP A 477 -10.17 7.52 13.00
C ASP A 477 -10.80 6.15 12.69
N GLN A 478 -11.80 6.15 11.81
CA GLN A 478 -12.59 4.96 11.47
C GLN A 478 -11.79 3.83 10.82
N HIS A 479 -10.53 4.07 10.45
CA HIS A 479 -9.69 3.12 9.76
C HIS A 479 -8.45 2.71 10.56
N LEU A 480 -8.09 3.42 11.64
CA LEU A 480 -6.93 3.13 12.51
C LEU A 480 -7.19 3.29 14.00
N ASP A 481 -8.24 2.66 14.53
CA ASP A 481 -8.61 2.82 15.95
C ASP A 481 -7.54 2.33 16.97
N SER A 482 -6.38 1.80 16.52
CA SER A 482 -5.36 1.18 17.37
C SER A 482 -3.88 1.38 16.97
N LEU A 483 -3.54 2.16 15.92
CA LEU A 483 -2.15 2.28 15.50
C LEU A 483 -1.36 3.30 16.34
N SER A 484 -0.74 2.83 17.42
CA SER A 484 -0.02 3.65 18.38
C SER A 484 1.15 2.87 19.00
N GLY A 485 2.33 2.96 18.37
CA GLY A 485 3.58 2.38 18.86
C GLY A 485 3.97 1.01 18.27
N GLN A 486 3.21 0.49 17.30
CA GLN A 486 3.55 -0.76 16.61
C GLN A 486 4.90 -0.64 15.91
N LEU A 487 5.74 -1.68 16.04
CA LEU A 487 6.80 -1.89 15.05
C LEU A 487 6.12 -2.28 13.74
N TYR A 488 6.26 -1.43 12.75
CA TYR A 488 5.57 -1.57 11.48
C TYR A 488 6.41 -2.36 10.46
N GLU A 489 7.70 -2.08 10.43
CA GLU A 489 8.63 -2.71 9.51
C GLU A 489 9.98 -2.93 10.16
N TYR A 490 10.57 -4.08 9.85
CA TYR A 490 11.97 -4.37 10.11
C TYR A 490 12.58 -5.11 8.93
N VAL A 491 13.56 -4.47 8.31
CA VAL A 491 14.33 -4.99 7.19
C VAL A 491 15.80 -4.98 7.56
N ALA A 492 16.50 -6.09 7.31
CA ALA A 492 17.95 -6.17 7.41
C ALA A 492 18.47 -7.21 6.42
N ASN A 493 19.69 -7.01 5.90
CA ASN A 493 20.33 -7.95 4.97
C ASN A 493 19.44 -8.29 3.77
N GLY A 494 18.71 -7.31 3.22
CA GLY A 494 17.81 -7.54 2.10
C GLY A 494 16.64 -8.50 2.40
N ALA A 495 16.28 -8.71 3.66
CA ALA A 495 15.14 -9.51 4.07
C ALA A 495 14.22 -8.72 4.99
N LYS A 496 12.92 -8.98 4.89
CA LYS A 496 11.88 -8.37 5.72
C LYS A 496 11.42 -9.38 6.77
N PHE A 497 11.61 -9.03 8.04
CA PHE A 497 11.35 -9.93 9.16
C PHE A 497 10.06 -9.62 9.93
N LEU A 498 9.61 -8.37 9.89
CA LEU A 498 8.34 -7.93 10.50
C LEU A 498 7.57 -7.09 9.48
N HIS A 499 6.28 -7.39 9.29
CA HIS A 499 5.36 -6.59 8.45
C HIS A 499 3.89 -6.70 8.86
N SER A 500 3.63 -6.96 10.14
CA SER A 500 2.43 -7.67 10.61
C SER A 500 1.18 -6.83 10.92
N SER A 501 1.20 -5.51 10.76
CA SER A 501 0.01 -4.68 11.05
C SER A 501 -0.66 -4.22 9.75
N GLY A 502 -1.58 -5.04 9.24
CA GLY A 502 -2.46 -4.73 8.11
C GLY A 502 -3.60 -3.77 8.49
N LYS A 503 -4.09 -2.95 7.56
CA LYS A 503 -5.33 -2.17 7.75
C LYS A 503 -6.49 -3.08 8.10
N TYR A 504 -6.52 -4.28 7.53
CA TYR A 504 -7.60 -5.25 7.73
C TYR A 504 -7.35 -6.24 8.88
N SER A 505 -6.20 -6.15 9.56
CA SER A 505 -5.91 -6.99 10.73
C SER A 505 -6.82 -6.68 11.93
N MET A 506 -7.55 -5.56 11.93
CA MET A 506 -8.34 -5.08 13.08
C MET A 506 -9.87 -5.14 12.90
N LEU A 507 -10.39 -5.59 11.75
CA LEU A 507 -11.84 -5.50 11.49
C LEU A 507 -12.63 -6.68 12.10
N GLY A 508 -13.41 -6.39 13.15
CA GLY A 508 -14.18 -7.36 13.95
C GLY A 508 -15.28 -8.15 13.22
N LYS A 509 -15.66 -7.79 12.00
CA LYS A 509 -16.64 -8.56 11.17
C LYS A 509 -16.12 -8.93 9.78
N GLY A 510 -14.81 -8.80 9.54
CA GLY A 510 -14.19 -9.01 8.22
C GLY A 510 -12.94 -9.88 8.21
N GLY A 511 -12.66 -10.63 9.28
CA GLY A 511 -11.50 -11.53 9.33
C GLY A 511 -10.21 -10.95 9.93
N GLY A 512 -10.29 -9.86 10.72
CA GLY A 512 -9.14 -9.33 11.48
C GLY A 512 -8.87 -10.09 12.79
N THR A 513 -7.59 -10.17 13.17
CA THR A 513 -7.02 -10.83 14.35
C THR A 513 -6.57 -9.82 15.44
N GLY A 514 -7.27 -8.68 15.53
CA GLY A 514 -6.85 -7.38 16.09
C GLY A 514 -5.57 -7.22 16.93
N GLU A 515 -5.63 -6.66 18.15
CA GLU A 515 -4.40 -6.14 18.82
C GLU A 515 -3.35 -7.20 19.14
N GLU A 516 -3.77 -8.45 19.37
CA GLU A 516 -2.89 -9.60 19.50
C GLU A 516 -2.10 -9.91 18.21
N SER A 517 -2.46 -9.25 17.10
CA SER A 517 -1.81 -9.32 15.80
C SER A 517 -0.95 -8.10 15.45
N LEU A 518 -0.56 -7.31 16.46
CA LEU A 518 0.28 -6.12 16.29
C LEU A 518 1.59 -6.23 17.06
N ASP A 519 2.68 -5.66 16.55
CA ASP A 519 4.00 -5.66 17.20
C ASP A 519 4.12 -4.59 18.32
N VAL A 520 3.42 -4.81 19.44
CA VAL A 520 3.23 -3.85 20.55
C VAL A 520 3.54 -4.45 21.93
N LEU A 521 3.42 -3.62 22.96
CA LEU A 521 3.17 -4.07 24.33
C LEU A 521 1.66 -4.23 24.52
N LEU A 522 1.20 -5.44 24.85
CA LEU A 522 -0.21 -5.74 25.18
C LEU A 522 -0.40 -5.75 26.70
N VAL A 523 -1.52 -5.20 27.17
CA VAL A 523 -1.94 -5.26 28.59
C VAL A 523 -3.41 -5.69 28.63
N MET A 524 -3.73 -6.69 29.43
CA MET A 524 -5.07 -7.26 29.51
C MET A 524 -5.35 -7.89 30.87
N GLN A 525 -6.63 -8.14 31.18
CA GLN A 525 -7.05 -8.78 32.43
C GLN A 525 -6.55 -10.22 32.51
N GLY A 526 -5.97 -10.59 33.66
CA GLY A 526 -5.32 -11.89 33.87
C GLY A 526 -6.25 -13.09 34.00
N LYS A 527 -7.57 -12.87 34.02
CA LYS A 527 -8.57 -13.94 33.92
C LYS A 527 -8.66 -14.53 32.51
N ASN A 528 -8.20 -13.80 31.49
CA ASN A 528 -8.21 -14.25 30.10
C ASN A 528 -6.85 -14.86 29.71
N PRO A 529 -6.83 -15.81 28.75
CA PRO A 529 -5.57 -16.31 28.21
C PRO A 529 -4.80 -15.20 27.50
N PHE A 530 -3.49 -15.12 27.74
CA PHE A 530 -2.61 -14.17 27.06
C PHE A 530 -1.88 -14.84 25.88
N PRO A 531 -1.80 -14.21 24.70
CA PRO A 531 -2.47 -12.98 24.29
C PRO A 531 -3.87 -13.27 23.71
N LEU A 532 -4.82 -12.36 23.91
CA LEU A 532 -6.15 -12.42 23.33
C LEU A 532 -6.60 -11.02 22.93
N HIS A 533 -7.38 -10.92 21.85
CA HIS A 533 -8.04 -9.67 21.48
C HIS A 533 -8.87 -9.14 22.65
N PRO A 534 -8.73 -7.86 23.04
CA PRO A 534 -9.56 -7.26 24.09
C PRO A 534 -11.07 -7.40 23.83
N ASP A 535 -11.54 -7.12 22.61
CA ASP A 535 -12.95 -7.31 22.21
C ASP A 535 -13.43 -8.78 22.16
N ARG A 536 -12.53 -9.77 22.28
CA ARG A 536 -12.90 -11.20 22.38
C ARG A 536 -12.89 -11.71 23.82
N ALA A 537 -12.50 -10.86 24.78
CA ALA A 537 -12.52 -11.20 26.19
C ALA A 537 -13.96 -11.30 26.71
N GLU A 538 -14.23 -12.28 27.56
CA GLU A 538 -15.56 -12.44 28.16
C GLU A 538 -15.90 -11.24 29.08
N GLY A 539 -17.11 -10.71 28.92
CA GLY A 539 -17.65 -9.63 29.76
C GLY A 539 -17.21 -8.20 29.38
N GLY A 540 -16.56 -7.99 28.23
CA GLY A 540 -16.12 -6.64 27.81
C GLY A 540 -15.06 -6.03 28.73
N ASP A 541 -14.35 -6.87 29.48
CA ASP A 541 -13.41 -6.50 30.53
C ASP A 541 -12.05 -6.10 29.95
N PHE A 542 -12.00 -4.91 29.34
CA PHE A 542 -10.77 -4.36 28.79
C PHE A 542 -10.66 -2.84 28.94
N ILE A 543 -9.42 -2.39 29.10
CA ILE A 543 -9.10 -0.97 29.07
C ILE A 543 -8.84 -0.55 27.63
N ARG A 544 -9.68 0.33 27.08
CA ARG A 544 -9.48 0.82 25.71
C ARG A 544 -8.24 1.71 25.64
N LYS A 545 -7.48 1.61 24.54
CA LYS A 545 -6.53 2.66 24.09
C LYS A 545 -7.24 3.97 23.66
N GLY A 546 -8.50 4.17 24.05
CA GLY A 546 -9.39 5.24 23.62
C GLY A 546 -8.81 6.65 23.77
N SER A 547 -8.02 6.85 24.81
CA SER A 547 -7.54 8.18 25.26
C SER A 547 -6.03 8.23 25.42
N ILE A 548 -5.28 7.42 24.67
CA ILE A 548 -3.81 7.45 24.74
C ILE A 548 -3.27 8.73 24.12
N GLU A 549 -2.21 9.26 24.71
CA GLU A 549 -1.61 10.51 24.29
C GLU A 549 -0.11 10.31 24.08
N LEU A 550 0.41 10.71 22.92
CA LEU A 550 1.84 10.63 22.66
C LEU A 550 2.56 11.61 23.58
N ILE A 551 3.61 11.16 24.25
CA ILE A 551 4.44 11.97 25.16
C ILE A 551 5.50 12.69 24.32
N PRO A 552 5.39 14.00 24.05
CA PRO A 552 6.31 14.67 23.13
C PRO A 552 7.75 14.68 23.67
N SER A 553 7.94 14.81 24.99
CA SER A 553 9.25 14.77 25.65
C SER A 553 9.91 13.39 25.61
N ALA A 554 9.16 12.33 25.33
CA ALA A 554 9.69 10.99 25.15
C ALA A 554 10.13 10.71 23.71
N LEU A 555 9.72 11.52 22.73
CA LEU A 555 10.15 11.39 21.35
C LEU A 555 11.63 11.74 21.21
N LYS A 556 12.46 10.73 20.99
CA LYS A 556 13.89 10.91 20.71
C LYS A 556 14.27 10.08 19.51
N VAL A 557 15.17 10.61 18.70
CA VAL A 557 15.76 9.89 17.58
C VAL A 557 17.21 10.31 17.45
N GLY A 558 18.08 9.38 17.10
CA GLY A 558 19.49 9.66 16.93
C GLY A 558 20.17 8.60 16.09
N SER A 559 21.32 8.96 15.53
CA SER A 559 22.21 8.03 14.85
C SER A 559 23.65 8.38 15.21
N ASN A 560 24.54 7.39 15.15
CA ASN A 560 25.97 7.63 15.29
C ASN A 560 26.67 7.52 13.93
N ARG A 561 27.93 7.97 13.88
CA ARG A 561 28.79 7.87 12.67
C ARG A 561 29.07 6.45 12.20
N HIS A 562 28.80 5.44 13.04
CA HIS A 562 29.02 4.04 12.72
C HIS A 562 27.83 3.41 11.99
N GLY A 563 26.74 4.15 11.80
CA GLY A 563 25.53 3.66 11.14
C GLY A 563 24.53 2.99 12.10
N ASP A 564 24.75 3.10 13.41
CA ASP A 564 23.77 2.67 14.40
C ASP A 564 22.75 3.78 14.64
N SER A 565 21.55 3.38 15.03
CA SER A 565 20.38 4.24 15.14
C SER A 565 19.62 3.96 16.42
N TYR A 566 19.03 5.01 16.99
CA TYR A 566 18.27 4.97 18.22
C TYR A 566 16.95 5.69 18.05
N GLY A 567 15.91 5.13 18.67
CA GLY A 567 14.60 5.74 18.75
C GLY A 567 13.95 5.53 20.10
N GLN A 568 13.17 6.52 20.52
CA GLN A 568 12.32 6.45 21.70
C GLN A 568 10.99 7.12 21.41
N PHE A 569 9.93 6.54 21.96
CA PHE A 569 8.63 7.19 22.07
C PHE A 569 7.95 6.72 23.36
N GLY A 570 6.89 7.42 23.76
CA GLY A 570 6.06 6.99 24.87
C GLY A 570 4.63 7.46 24.75
N TRP A 571 3.74 6.79 25.48
CA TRP A 571 2.31 7.03 25.51
C TRP A 571 1.85 7.18 26.97
N GLU A 572 1.08 8.23 27.26
CA GLU A 572 0.25 8.31 28.46
C GLU A 572 -1.09 7.62 28.20
N ASN A 573 -1.77 7.31 29.30
CA ASN A 573 -3.04 6.61 29.34
C ASN A 573 -3.05 5.23 28.65
N TYR A 574 -1.85 4.66 28.41
CA TYR A 574 -1.69 3.41 27.66
C TYR A 574 -2.26 2.25 28.46
N TYR A 575 -3.39 1.67 28.02
CA TYR A 575 -4.17 0.70 28.78
C TYR A 575 -4.47 1.14 30.23
N GLY A 576 -4.86 2.40 30.44
CA GLY A 576 -5.36 2.88 31.74
C GLY A 576 -5.04 4.35 31.94
N LYS A 577 -6.00 5.13 32.44
CA LYS A 577 -5.76 6.55 32.74
C LYS A 577 -4.57 6.68 33.72
N GLY A 578 -3.59 7.52 33.38
CA GLY A 578 -2.36 7.70 34.16
C GLY A 578 -1.32 6.58 34.01
N SER A 579 -1.62 5.49 33.29
CA SER A 579 -0.64 4.47 32.95
C SER A 579 0.25 4.95 31.80
N LYS A 580 1.52 4.53 31.81
CA LYS A 580 2.54 5.00 30.89
C LYS A 580 3.29 3.86 30.23
N TRP A 581 3.51 3.96 28.93
CA TRP A 581 4.41 3.07 28.19
C TRP A 581 5.53 3.87 27.53
N ILE A 582 6.77 3.44 27.68
CA ILE A 582 7.92 3.96 26.94
C ILE A 582 8.61 2.80 26.24
N ARG A 583 8.84 2.95 24.94
CA ARG A 583 9.66 2.04 24.13
C ARG A 583 10.94 2.74 23.70
N ARG A 584 12.08 2.06 23.86
CA ARG A 584 13.41 2.46 23.40
C ARG A 584 13.96 1.38 22.47
N THR A 585 14.58 1.81 21.39
CA THR A 585 15.06 0.89 20.37
C THR A 585 16.44 1.31 19.90
N VAL A 586 17.35 0.35 19.78
CA VAL A 586 18.61 0.50 19.03
C VAL A 586 18.60 -0.45 17.84
N LEU A 587 18.86 0.09 16.65
CA LEU A 587 19.13 -0.66 15.44
C LEU A 587 20.63 -0.51 15.10
N THR A 588 21.35 -1.62 15.08
CA THR A 588 22.77 -1.62 14.73
C THR A 588 22.98 -1.62 13.22
N LYS A 589 24.17 -1.21 12.74
CA LYS A 589 24.52 -1.26 11.31
C LYS A 589 24.53 -2.69 10.74
N GLU A 590 24.76 -3.71 11.58
CA GLU A 590 24.71 -5.14 11.23
C GLU A 590 23.27 -5.66 11.10
N GLY A 591 22.31 -4.87 11.58
CA GLY A 591 20.90 -5.17 11.50
C GLY A 591 20.31 -5.75 12.77
N PHE A 592 21.05 -5.96 13.84
CA PHE A 592 20.49 -6.37 15.14
C PHE A 592 19.60 -5.27 15.71
N LEU A 593 18.43 -5.66 16.22
CA LEU A 593 17.43 -4.75 16.78
C LEU A 593 17.18 -5.09 18.25
N VAL A 594 17.44 -4.12 19.13
CA VAL A 594 17.26 -4.25 20.58
C VAL A 594 16.14 -3.32 21.02
N VAL A 595 15.06 -3.87 21.57
CA VAL A 595 13.87 -3.14 22.02
C VAL A 595 13.69 -3.29 23.53
N SER A 596 13.68 -2.17 24.23
CA SER A 596 13.39 -2.07 25.67
C SER A 596 12.05 -1.41 25.88
N ASP A 597 11.14 -2.10 26.58
CA ASP A 597 9.84 -1.60 26.96
C ASP A 597 9.77 -1.40 28.47
N ILE A 598 9.24 -0.24 28.90
CA ILE A 598 8.86 0.03 30.29
C ILE A 598 7.39 0.40 30.32
N TYR A 599 6.61 -0.38 31.05
CA TYR A 599 5.21 -0.10 31.34
C TYR A 599 5.03 0.24 32.81
N THR A 600 4.44 1.38 33.11
CA THR A 600 4.13 1.81 34.47
C THR A 600 2.62 1.93 34.59
N PRO A 601 1.94 0.94 35.19
CA PRO A 601 0.51 1.04 35.44
C PRO A 601 0.25 2.19 36.43
N SER A 602 -0.85 2.92 36.24
CA SER A 602 -1.31 3.91 37.21
C SER A 602 -1.45 3.30 38.60
N SER A 603 -1.15 4.07 39.65
CA SER A 603 -1.45 3.67 41.03
C SER A 603 -2.95 3.50 41.29
N GLU A 604 -3.79 4.11 40.45
CA GLU A 604 -5.26 4.02 40.50
C GLU A 604 -5.82 2.84 39.68
N MET A 605 -4.97 2.12 38.95
CA MET A 605 -5.39 0.95 38.17
C MET A 605 -5.68 -0.22 39.10
N GLU A 606 -6.78 -0.95 38.85
CA GLU A 606 -7.07 -2.18 39.59
C GLU A 606 -5.96 -3.23 39.39
N GLY A 607 -5.80 -4.13 40.35
CA GLY A 607 -4.87 -5.26 40.24
C GLY A 607 -5.35 -6.32 39.25
N GLY A 608 -4.53 -7.34 39.00
CA GLY A 608 -4.95 -8.54 38.24
C GLY A 608 -4.68 -8.50 36.74
N TYR A 609 -3.96 -7.48 36.24
CA TYR A 609 -3.58 -7.40 34.82
C TYR A 609 -2.29 -8.14 34.50
N LEU A 610 -2.22 -8.65 33.27
CA LEU A 610 -1.02 -9.17 32.62
C LEU A 610 -0.52 -8.15 31.60
N GLY A 611 0.80 -8.06 31.44
CA GLY A 611 1.40 -7.23 30.43
C GLY A 611 2.67 -7.84 29.85
N GLY A 612 2.95 -7.54 28.58
CA GLY A 612 4.20 -7.88 27.94
C GLY A 612 4.20 -7.71 26.42
N PRO A 613 5.38 -7.85 25.80
CA PRO A 613 5.53 -7.66 24.37
C PRO A 613 4.97 -8.84 23.58
N ILE A 614 4.38 -8.52 22.44
CA ILE A 614 3.92 -9.46 21.42
C ILE A 614 4.57 -9.10 20.08
N TRP A 615 4.99 -10.12 19.33
CA TRP A 615 5.77 -9.99 18.11
C TRP A 615 5.32 -10.99 17.05
N HIS A 616 5.22 -10.56 15.80
CA HIS A 616 4.65 -11.33 14.70
C HIS A 616 5.72 -11.79 13.75
N LEU A 617 6.03 -13.07 13.83
CA LEU A 617 7.06 -13.69 13.01
C LEU A 617 6.41 -14.49 11.89
N ALA A 618 7.16 -14.71 10.81
CA ALA A 618 6.71 -15.59 9.74
C ALA A 618 6.54 -17.01 10.30
N ARG A 619 5.50 -17.69 9.82
CA ARG A 619 5.22 -19.06 10.24
C ARG A 619 6.02 -20.03 9.39
N GLU A 620 6.49 -21.11 10.02
CA GLU A 620 7.05 -22.29 9.34
C GLU A 620 6.09 -23.48 9.49
N ASP A 621 6.02 -24.33 8.47
CA ASP A 621 5.18 -25.53 8.51
C ASP A 621 5.63 -26.48 9.62
N GLY A 622 4.68 -27.05 10.35
CA GLY A 622 4.96 -27.93 11.48
C GLY A 622 5.39 -27.21 12.77
N GLN A 623 5.53 -25.88 12.77
CA GLN A 623 5.69 -25.10 14.00
C GLN A 623 4.48 -25.34 14.92
N LYS A 624 4.71 -25.50 16.23
CA LYS A 624 3.66 -25.75 17.25
C LYS A 624 3.20 -24.43 17.89
N ASP A 625 1.94 -24.32 18.28
CA ASP A 625 1.43 -23.21 19.10
C ASP A 625 1.35 -23.60 20.58
N GLY A 626 1.11 -22.59 21.43
CA GLY A 626 0.93 -22.72 22.86
C GLY A 626 2.09 -22.20 23.72
N PRO A 627 2.04 -22.46 25.03
CA PRO A 627 3.07 -22.07 25.99
C PRO A 627 4.43 -22.72 25.70
N ARG A 628 5.51 -22.01 26.01
CA ARG A 628 6.89 -22.47 25.83
C ARG A 628 7.75 -22.23 27.07
N LYS A 629 8.79 -23.05 27.23
CA LYS A 629 9.80 -22.89 28.28
C LYS A 629 10.96 -22.00 27.82
N GLU A 630 11.30 -22.06 26.53
CA GLU A 630 12.44 -21.32 26.00
C GLU A 630 12.07 -19.85 25.84
N PRO A 631 12.97 -18.92 26.22
CA PRO A 631 12.75 -17.48 26.08
C PRO A 631 13.10 -16.98 24.67
N TRP A 632 13.15 -17.86 23.67
CA TRP A 632 13.54 -17.51 22.30
C TRP A 632 12.69 -18.21 21.25
N PHE A 633 12.58 -17.56 20.11
CA PHE A 633 11.77 -17.94 18.96
C PHE A 633 12.61 -17.79 17.70
N ASP A 634 12.38 -18.70 16.76
CA ASP A 634 13.06 -18.69 15.47
C ASP A 634 12.01 -18.68 14.36
N ALA A 635 12.29 -17.95 13.29
CA ALA A 635 11.38 -17.82 12.17
C ALA A 635 12.12 -17.48 10.86
N PRO A 636 11.58 -17.88 9.69
CA PRO A 636 12.02 -17.36 8.41
C PRO A 636 11.71 -15.86 8.27
N ALA A 637 12.32 -15.20 7.29
CA ALA A 637 11.85 -13.89 6.83
C ALA A 637 10.54 -14.05 6.04
N PHE A 638 9.71 -13.01 6.05
CA PHE A 638 8.48 -12.98 5.26
C PHE A 638 8.74 -12.75 3.77
N GLU A 639 9.76 -11.95 3.44
CA GLU A 639 10.09 -11.61 2.06
C GLU A 639 11.57 -11.27 1.93
N HIS A 640 12.09 -11.43 0.71
CA HIS A 640 13.46 -11.12 0.35
C HIS A 640 13.49 -10.13 -0.81
N ALA A 641 14.48 -9.25 -0.80
CA ALA A 641 14.84 -8.49 -1.98
C ALA A 641 15.27 -9.48 -3.08
N TRP A 642 14.94 -9.18 -4.32
CA TRP A 642 15.15 -10.08 -5.46
C TRP A 642 16.64 -10.47 -5.68
N TRP A 643 17.58 -9.68 -5.17
CA TRP A 643 19.03 -9.93 -5.25
C TRP A 643 19.59 -10.72 -4.06
N GLN A 644 18.79 -10.97 -3.02
CA GLN A 644 19.21 -11.77 -1.87
C GLN A 644 19.27 -13.25 -2.28
N LYS A 645 20.46 -13.84 -2.18
CA LYS A 645 20.77 -15.20 -2.63
C LYS A 645 20.58 -16.25 -1.54
N SER A 646 20.76 -15.87 -0.28
CA SER A 646 20.63 -16.77 0.85
C SER A 646 19.38 -16.41 1.64
N PRO A 647 18.43 -17.36 1.82
CA PRO A 647 17.30 -17.16 2.69
C PRO A 647 17.78 -16.68 4.06
N GLN A 648 17.06 -15.74 4.63
CA GLN A 648 17.37 -15.17 5.95
C GLN A 648 16.34 -15.66 6.96
N ARG A 649 16.81 -15.83 8.20
CA ARG A 649 16.01 -16.15 9.38
C ARG A 649 16.24 -15.09 10.46
N ILE A 650 15.41 -15.12 11.48
CA ILE A 650 15.47 -14.22 12.63
C ILE A 650 15.28 -14.99 13.92
N ARG A 651 16.18 -14.78 14.87
CA ARG A 651 16.00 -15.19 16.26
C ARG A 651 15.49 -14.02 17.08
N LEU A 652 14.32 -14.18 17.68
CA LEU A 652 13.81 -13.30 18.73
C LEU A 652 14.17 -13.91 20.10
N THR A 653 14.94 -13.19 20.90
CA THR A 653 15.23 -13.54 22.29
C THR A 653 14.57 -12.54 23.23
N LEU A 654 13.81 -13.03 24.19
CA LEU A 654 13.14 -12.26 25.23
C LEU A 654 13.92 -12.45 26.53
N HIS A 655 14.25 -11.38 27.25
CA HIS A 655 15.05 -11.50 28.47
C HIS A 655 14.33 -12.37 29.53
N PRO A 656 14.94 -13.47 29.99
CA PRO A 656 14.32 -14.36 30.97
C PRO A 656 14.26 -13.72 32.36
N SER A 657 13.17 -13.96 33.09
CA SER A 657 12.93 -13.48 34.45
C SER A 657 12.02 -14.48 35.17
N LYS A 658 12.14 -14.57 36.51
CA LYS A 658 11.46 -15.60 37.34
C LYS A 658 9.95 -15.73 37.10
N ASP A 659 9.26 -14.63 36.80
CA ASP A 659 7.80 -14.59 36.62
C ASP A 659 7.36 -14.38 35.16
N LEU A 660 8.29 -14.48 34.20
CA LEU A 660 7.96 -14.36 32.78
C LEU A 660 7.45 -15.69 32.23
N LYS A 661 6.35 -15.63 31.49
CA LYS A 661 5.83 -16.75 30.72
C LYS A 661 5.99 -16.47 29.23
N PHE A 662 6.27 -17.51 28.46
CA PHE A 662 6.51 -17.43 27.03
C PHE A 662 5.54 -18.32 26.26
N GLY A 663 5.29 -17.98 25.01
CA GLY A 663 4.55 -18.84 24.12
C GLY A 663 4.39 -18.24 22.73
N GLN A 664 3.66 -18.96 21.90
CA GLN A 664 3.35 -18.53 20.55
C GLN A 664 1.93 -18.95 20.14
N ILE A 665 1.21 -18.12 19.39
CA ILE A 665 -0.13 -18.46 18.87
C ILE A 665 -0.18 -18.26 17.37
N PHE A 666 -0.89 -19.15 16.66
CA PHE A 666 -1.10 -18.99 15.24
C PHE A 666 -2.12 -17.91 14.94
N GLN A 667 -1.78 -17.09 13.95
CA GLN A 667 -2.70 -16.16 13.34
C GLN A 667 -3.12 -16.67 11.97
N LYS A 668 -4.40 -16.54 11.67
CA LYS A 668 -4.94 -16.80 10.34
C LYS A 668 -4.52 -15.67 9.39
N ALA A 669 -4.56 -15.95 8.08
CA ALA A 669 -4.36 -14.92 7.07
C ALA A 669 -5.43 -13.83 7.17
N SER A 670 -5.06 -12.61 6.81
CA SER A 670 -5.97 -11.49 6.56
C SER A 670 -5.85 -11.04 5.10
N GLN A 671 -6.62 -10.03 4.69
CA GLN A 671 -6.47 -9.44 3.35
C GLN A 671 -5.05 -8.89 3.09
N ASP A 672 -4.33 -8.48 4.13
CA ASP A 672 -3.01 -7.83 4.01
C ASP A 672 -1.84 -8.72 4.45
N LEU A 673 -2.11 -9.89 5.04
CA LEU A 673 -1.11 -10.71 5.72
C LEU A 673 -1.31 -12.19 5.45
N ASP A 674 -0.21 -12.84 5.12
CA ASP A 674 -0.12 -14.30 5.14
C ASP A 674 -0.24 -14.85 6.57
N PRO A 675 -0.53 -16.15 6.74
CA PRO A 675 -0.49 -16.80 8.04
C PRO A 675 0.83 -16.53 8.75
N ASN A 676 0.76 -16.19 10.02
CA ASN A 676 1.92 -15.82 10.82
C ASN A 676 1.79 -16.37 12.25
N ILE A 677 2.80 -16.12 13.08
CA ILE A 677 2.81 -16.56 14.46
C ILE A 677 3.10 -15.38 15.39
N THR A 678 2.22 -15.16 16.36
CA THR A 678 2.46 -14.20 17.45
C THR A 678 3.30 -14.88 18.52
N SER A 679 4.57 -14.52 18.63
CA SER A 679 5.45 -14.87 19.76
C SER A 679 5.33 -13.83 20.86
N TYR A 680 5.34 -14.28 22.11
CA TYR A 680 5.07 -13.38 23.23
C TYR A 680 5.82 -13.74 24.51
N ALA A 681 5.96 -12.72 25.35
CA ALA A 681 6.26 -12.88 26.77
C ALA A 681 5.31 -12.04 27.60
N TYR A 682 4.93 -12.52 28.78
CA TYR A 682 4.11 -11.73 29.70
C TYR A 682 4.39 -12.04 31.17
N ARG A 683 3.96 -11.13 32.04
CA ARG A 683 3.94 -11.29 33.49
C ARG A 683 2.77 -10.49 34.09
N PRO A 684 2.39 -10.74 35.36
CA PRO A 684 1.54 -9.81 36.10
C PRO A 684 2.16 -8.41 36.20
N VAL A 685 1.35 -7.37 36.04
CA VAL A 685 1.75 -5.97 36.26
C VAL A 685 1.15 -5.44 37.55
N THR A 686 1.91 -4.62 38.29
CA THR A 686 1.48 -4.12 39.60
C THR A 686 1.24 -2.61 39.55
N PRO A 687 0.11 -2.11 40.05
CA PRO A 687 -0.17 -0.67 40.14
C PRO A 687 0.99 0.13 40.73
N GLY A 688 1.38 1.22 40.07
CA GLY A 688 2.46 2.11 40.49
C GLY A 688 3.88 1.55 40.36
N LYS A 689 4.08 0.28 39.96
CA LYS A 689 5.41 -0.33 39.80
C LYS A 689 5.76 -0.55 38.32
N PRO A 690 6.93 -0.10 37.85
CA PRO A 690 7.33 -0.30 36.47
C PRO A 690 7.63 -1.77 36.16
N ALA A 691 6.96 -2.32 35.14
CA ALA A 691 7.29 -3.59 34.51
C ALA A 691 8.25 -3.35 33.33
N ARG A 692 9.29 -4.18 33.22
CA ARG A 692 10.36 -4.03 32.22
C ARG A 692 10.47 -5.26 31.34
N PHE A 693 10.69 -5.04 30.05
CA PHE A 693 10.87 -6.09 29.05
C PHE A 693 12.01 -5.71 28.11
N LEU A 694 12.69 -6.73 27.59
CA LEU A 694 13.76 -6.59 26.61
C LEU A 694 13.59 -7.67 25.55
N SER A 695 13.51 -7.24 24.30
CA SER A 695 13.42 -8.08 23.11
C SER A 695 14.64 -7.82 22.22
N VAL A 696 15.34 -8.87 21.82
CA VAL A 696 16.52 -8.80 20.96
C VAL A 696 16.23 -9.61 19.71
N PHE A 697 16.27 -8.95 18.56
CA PHE A 697 16.08 -9.57 17.26
C PHE A 697 17.40 -9.69 16.52
N THR A 698 17.64 -10.90 16.02
CA THR A 698 18.94 -11.30 15.50
C THR A 698 18.77 -11.95 14.13
N PRO A 699 18.90 -11.18 13.04
CA PRO A 699 18.95 -11.71 11.68
C PRO A 699 20.15 -12.61 11.50
N TYR A 700 19.97 -13.72 10.78
CA TYR A 700 21.06 -14.62 10.42
C TYR A 700 20.74 -15.40 9.13
N PRO A 701 21.75 -15.84 8.36
CA PRO A 701 21.53 -16.67 7.18
C PRO A 701 20.94 -18.04 7.53
N ALA A 702 19.96 -18.51 6.76
CA ALA A 702 19.45 -19.87 6.88
C ALA A 702 20.57 -20.91 6.68
N GLY A 703 20.52 -22.00 7.44
CA GLY A 703 21.57 -23.03 7.43
C GLY A 703 22.79 -22.70 8.29
N THR A 704 22.79 -21.56 9.00
CA THR A 704 23.79 -21.22 10.01
C THR A 704 23.16 -21.16 11.40
N LEU A 705 23.97 -21.11 12.45
CA LEU A 705 23.49 -20.90 13.81
C LEU A 705 23.37 -19.39 14.09
N PRO A 706 22.27 -18.92 14.72
CA PRO A 706 22.20 -17.55 15.20
C PRO A 706 23.24 -17.33 16.30
N PRO A 707 23.82 -16.12 16.43
CA PRO A 707 24.76 -15.84 17.50
C PRO A 707 24.09 -16.02 18.86
N GLU A 708 24.90 -16.40 19.86
CA GLU A 708 24.47 -16.41 21.26
C GLU A 708 24.24 -14.99 21.76
N ILE A 709 23.32 -14.85 22.71
CA ILE A 709 22.84 -13.56 23.18
C ILE A 709 22.77 -13.58 24.70
N ASP A 710 23.57 -12.71 25.32
CA ASP A 710 23.46 -12.42 26.74
C ASP A 710 22.70 -11.11 26.93
N THR A 711 21.73 -11.12 27.85
CA THR A 711 20.87 -9.97 28.12
C THR A 711 20.84 -9.64 29.60
N VAL A 712 20.86 -8.35 29.92
CA VAL A 712 20.79 -7.85 31.30
C VAL A 712 19.77 -6.72 31.38
N ILE A 713 18.97 -6.72 32.44
CA ILE A 713 18.14 -5.59 32.86
C ILE A 713 18.54 -5.24 34.29
N SER A 714 19.04 -4.03 34.51
CA SER A 714 19.35 -3.51 35.84
C SER A 714 18.09 -3.08 36.61
N ASN A 715 18.20 -2.94 37.93
CA ASN A 715 17.11 -2.47 38.79
C ASN A 715 16.63 -1.05 38.45
N GLN A 716 17.52 -0.21 37.93
CA GLN A 716 17.22 1.14 37.46
C GLN A 716 16.59 1.15 36.06
N GLY A 717 16.60 0.02 35.35
CA GLY A 717 16.00 -0.14 34.02
C GLY A 717 16.94 0.13 32.85
N ALA A 718 18.24 0.25 33.10
CA ALA A 718 19.24 0.14 32.02
C ALA A 718 19.29 -1.30 31.51
N CYS A 719 19.30 -1.46 30.20
CA CYS A 719 19.34 -2.74 29.52
C CYS A 719 20.64 -2.89 28.73
N SER A 720 21.18 -4.10 28.65
CA SER A 720 22.25 -4.43 27.72
C SER A 720 22.01 -5.75 27.01
N ALA A 721 22.42 -5.82 25.75
CA ALA A 721 22.48 -7.04 24.97
C ALA A 721 23.90 -7.21 24.41
N LEU A 722 24.50 -8.38 24.63
CA LEU A 722 25.78 -8.78 24.07
C LEU A 722 25.53 -9.93 23.11
N PHE A 723 25.99 -9.78 21.87
CA PHE A 723 25.93 -10.83 20.85
C PHE A 723 27.20 -10.75 20.01
N ALA A 724 27.87 -11.89 19.86
CA ALA A 724 29.21 -11.96 19.28
C ALA A 724 30.18 -10.96 19.94
N ASP A 725 30.75 -10.03 19.17
CA ASP A 725 31.69 -8.98 19.60
C ASP A 725 31.00 -7.61 19.80
N ILE A 726 29.66 -7.56 19.76
CA ILE A 726 28.86 -6.34 19.81
C ILE A 726 28.07 -6.27 21.11
N LYS A 727 28.25 -5.16 21.84
CA LYS A 727 27.47 -4.82 23.02
C LYS A 727 26.61 -3.59 22.76
N VAL A 728 25.31 -3.71 23.00
CA VAL A 728 24.35 -2.62 22.95
C VAL A 728 23.90 -2.30 24.37
N ASP A 729 24.00 -1.03 24.76
CA ASP A 729 23.50 -0.50 26.03
C ASP A 729 22.38 0.52 25.76
N ILE A 730 21.28 0.42 26.50
CA ILE A 730 20.15 1.36 26.49
C ILE A 730 19.89 1.83 27.92
N TYR A 731 19.97 3.14 28.15
CA TYR A 731 19.82 3.74 29.48
C TYR A 731 18.42 4.36 29.68
N PRO A 732 17.92 4.45 30.93
CA PRO A 732 16.57 4.96 31.22
C PRO A 732 16.34 6.42 30.82
N ASP A 733 17.39 7.25 30.81
CA ASP A 733 17.34 8.65 30.39
C ASP A 733 17.25 8.81 28.86
N GLY A 734 17.38 7.72 28.11
CA GLY A 734 17.42 7.69 26.66
C GLY A 734 18.84 7.77 26.07
N GLY A 735 19.87 7.73 26.91
CA GLY A 735 21.23 7.44 26.45
C GLY A 735 21.31 6.05 25.84
N TRP A 736 22.24 5.86 24.90
CA TRP A 736 22.49 4.56 24.28
C TRP A 736 23.94 4.45 23.83
N ARG A 737 24.43 3.22 23.66
CA ARG A 737 25.78 2.95 23.18
C ARG A 737 25.81 1.64 22.41
N VAL A 738 26.61 1.61 21.34
CA VAL A 738 26.99 0.37 20.66
C VAL A 738 28.51 0.28 20.70
N THR A 739 29.03 -0.76 21.33
CA THR A 739 30.47 -1.04 21.43
C THR A 739 30.78 -2.28 20.61
N ARG A 740 31.82 -2.20 19.79
CA ARG A 740 32.35 -3.34 19.03
C ARG A 740 33.74 -3.62 19.51
N THR A 741 33.97 -4.78 20.07
CA THR A 741 35.30 -5.24 20.44
C THR A 741 35.98 -5.65 19.15
N ARG A 742 37.01 -4.92 18.68
CA ARG A 742 37.76 -5.31 17.46
C ARG A 742 38.15 -6.79 17.61
N SER A 743 37.68 -7.65 16.70
CA SER A 743 38.30 -8.97 16.57
C SER A 743 39.79 -8.75 16.30
N ARG A 744 40.64 -9.42 17.08
CA ARG A 744 42.02 -9.65 16.65
C ARG A 744 41.91 -10.55 15.42
N ASN A 745 42.29 -9.98 14.27
CA ASN A 745 42.48 -10.56 12.93
C ASN A 745 42.02 -11.99 12.70
#